data_AF-A0AAR2KI01-F1
#
_entry.id   AF-A0AAR2KI01-F1
#
_cell.length_a   1.000
_cell.length_b   1.000
_cell.length_c   1.000
_cell.angle_alpha   90.00
_cell.angle_beta   90.00
_cell.angle_gamma   90.00
#
_symmetry.space_group_name_H-M   'P 1'
#
loop_
_entity.id
_entity.type
_entity.pdbx_description
1 polymer ?
#
loop_
_entity_poly.entity_id
_entity_poly.type
_entity_poly.pdbx_seq_one_letter_code
_entity_poly.pdbx_strand_id
1 'polypeptide(L)'
;MGSKRHRSKTEATLLHTVYSLPGRITLSFALLLPLCVAFNLDVDTPSVYSGPEGSYFGYSVDFYMTNTPGSESIIVGAPKANTSQPYIREGGSVFYCPWNHGQAQCKNVEFDRQAEFKSHQWFGATVRAHSDSVLACAPLYSWRTKQDTPESDVTGSCYLSVNNFTKFVEYAPCRTEFHGAKGQGYCQGGFSADFTKDGKVVLGGPGSYFWQGMTHFLLTDIHLMDLLVGAPMFMVRDSDGRLEELGRVYVYLQTGPLELVPQLPHLTGTQTFGRFGSSIAPLGDLNQDGFNDVAIGSPFGGKDEQGLVFIYNGYTKGLREKPSQVLAGQWASNAPPAPPASFGFTLRGGKDLDQNGYPDLIVGAFGVDKAVQLDRLKQKQKGVVRRALFLDTQQANLQRNLKVPNNAKFCHETKIYLRDEKEFRDKLSSIYIALNFSLHPQAAADKHGLRPILNYQTTELIEQKAQILLDCGEDNICVPDLKLSVHGDRKEVHMGDDNSLTLTFNARNDGGGAYEAELYVVLPPEADYSGIARNNESLTQLTCSYETENQTRYLSCDLGNPMKSGTNLWAGLRFTVPRLKDTRKVVQFDMQIRRYVSPFHSSACVETIVSRPDKVFLLLPNRRVTKNVAVEQEIGPPVQHIYELVNNGPSRISHTALQLKCPLGTRFMYPLEVTTQGPVNCTTQNVVNPLNLKSCSSVECWTLQCNVGLLDKGTSAILQVRSRLWAETFITVSFVRLSKIAWSLSLLLSFFPMVSFFKRLSQLSFCS
;
A
#
# COMPACT_ATOMS: atom_id res chain seq x y z
N MET A 1 14.68 -11.53 -92.49
CA MET A 1 16.08 -11.91 -92.15
C MET A 1 16.76 -10.73 -91.47
N GLY A 2 17.28 -10.94 -90.24
CA GLY A 2 18.34 -10.19 -89.51
C GLY A 2 18.27 -8.66 -89.41
N SER A 3 17.94 -8.04 -88.27
CA SER A 3 18.73 -7.88 -87.01
C SER A 3 19.89 -6.86 -87.10
N LYS A 4 19.81 -5.75 -86.35
CA LYS A 4 20.65 -5.50 -85.14
C LYS A 4 20.46 -4.11 -84.51
N ARG A 5 20.26 -4.17 -83.18
CA ARG A 5 20.67 -3.27 -82.06
C ARG A 5 20.13 -1.84 -81.98
N HIS A 6 19.19 -1.64 -81.05
CA HIS A 6 18.93 -0.35 -80.40
C HIS A 6 19.54 -0.29 -79.00
N ARG A 7 20.24 0.82 -78.74
CA ARG A 7 20.72 1.31 -77.44
C ARG A 7 20.12 2.72 -77.32
N SER A 8 19.22 2.95 -76.36
CA SER A 8 18.63 4.28 -76.12
C SER A 8 19.53 5.07 -75.17
N LYS A 9 19.83 6.30 -75.56
CA LYS A 9 20.67 7.28 -74.87
C LYS A 9 19.82 8.19 -73.98
N THR A 10 20.32 8.44 -72.78
CA THR A 10 20.06 9.61 -71.95
C THR A 10 21.09 10.70 -72.30
N GLU A 11 20.69 11.98 -72.27
CA GLU A 11 21.50 13.19 -72.03
C GLU A 11 20.48 14.34 -71.81
N ALA A 12 20.32 15.01 -70.66
CA ALA A 12 21.22 15.66 -69.70
C ALA A 12 21.75 17.02 -70.19
N THR A 13 21.66 18.06 -69.34
CA THR A 13 22.61 19.20 -69.12
C THR A 13 21.92 20.36 -68.34
N LEU A 14 22.51 21.20 -67.47
CA LEU A 14 23.86 21.47 -66.88
C LEU A 14 23.57 22.39 -65.62
N LEU A 15 24.01 22.09 -64.38
CA LEU A 15 25.26 22.50 -63.67
C LEU A 15 25.33 23.97 -63.16
N HIS A 16 25.65 24.23 -61.87
CA HIS A 16 27.03 24.25 -61.35
C HIS A 16 27.18 24.01 -59.81
N THR A 17 28.09 23.08 -59.45
CA THR A 17 29.15 23.04 -58.38
C THR A 17 29.07 23.95 -57.12
N VAL A 18 29.35 23.55 -55.87
CA VAL A 18 30.63 23.07 -55.23
C VAL A 18 30.36 22.42 -53.84
N TYR A 19 31.26 21.51 -53.39
CA TYR A 19 31.28 20.65 -52.18
C TYR A 19 31.44 21.32 -50.79
N SER A 20 30.85 20.75 -49.70
CA SER A 20 31.53 20.26 -48.46
C SER A 20 30.59 19.86 -47.27
N LEU A 21 30.73 18.60 -46.77
CA LEU A 21 30.61 18.00 -45.40
C LEU A 21 29.58 18.50 -44.33
N PRO A 22 29.26 17.69 -43.28
CA PRO A 22 28.75 16.31 -43.23
C PRO A 22 27.39 16.20 -42.48
N GLY A 23 26.81 15.01 -42.51
CA GLY A 23 25.42 14.70 -42.13
C GLY A 23 25.01 14.95 -40.68
N ARG A 24 23.79 15.44 -40.53
CA ARG A 24 22.97 15.29 -39.32
C ARG A 24 22.17 13.99 -39.43
N ILE A 25 22.49 13.05 -38.55
CA ILE A 25 21.64 11.89 -38.26
C ILE A 25 20.41 12.44 -37.53
N THR A 26 19.26 12.47 -38.21
CA THR A 26 17.97 12.66 -37.56
C THR A 26 17.65 11.42 -36.75
N LEU A 27 17.81 11.52 -35.42
CA LEU A 27 17.34 10.54 -34.46
C LEU A 27 15.81 10.54 -34.48
N SER A 28 15.22 9.57 -35.15
CA SER A 28 13.80 9.24 -34.99
C SER A 28 13.61 8.73 -33.57
N PHE A 29 13.15 9.60 -32.67
CA PHE A 29 12.72 9.22 -31.32
C PHE A 29 11.45 8.36 -31.50
N ALA A 30 11.63 7.05 -31.66
CA ALA A 30 10.54 6.09 -31.55
C ALA A 30 10.08 6.13 -30.09
N LEU A 31 8.95 6.80 -29.88
CA LEU A 31 8.23 6.84 -28.61
C LEU A 31 7.91 5.38 -28.24
N LEU A 32 8.70 4.82 -27.33
CA LEU A 32 8.39 3.56 -26.64
C LEU A 32 7.13 3.82 -25.81
N LEU A 33 5.97 3.60 -26.43
CA LEU A 33 4.72 3.43 -25.71
C LEU A 33 4.94 2.29 -24.70
N PRO A 34 4.76 2.53 -23.40
CA PRO A 34 4.78 1.44 -22.44
C PRO A 34 3.64 0.49 -22.84
N LEU A 35 3.96 -0.79 -22.98
CA LEU A 35 2.97 -1.86 -23.06
C LEU A 35 2.14 -1.79 -21.78
N CYS A 36 1.02 -1.06 -21.81
CA CYS A 36 0.01 -1.13 -20.78
C CYS A 36 -0.50 -2.57 -20.77
N VAL A 37 -0.21 -3.29 -19.69
CA VAL A 37 -0.90 -4.52 -19.36
C VAL A 37 -2.32 -4.09 -19.02
N ALA A 38 -3.23 -4.14 -20.00
CA ALA A 38 -4.64 -3.89 -19.76
C ALA A 38 -5.17 -5.06 -18.93
N PHE A 39 -5.42 -4.80 -17.66
CA PHE A 39 -6.15 -5.69 -16.77
C PHE A 39 -7.65 -5.65 -17.12
N ASN A 40 -8.43 -6.58 -16.59
CA ASN A 40 -9.61 -7.19 -17.22
C ASN A 40 -10.90 -6.36 -17.32
N LEU A 41 -10.92 -5.07 -16.94
CA LEU A 41 -12.07 -4.20 -17.20
C LEU A 41 -12.01 -3.61 -18.62
N ASP A 42 -13.08 -3.75 -19.40
CA ASP A 42 -13.18 -3.14 -20.73
C ASP A 42 -13.35 -1.62 -20.65
N VAL A 43 -12.41 -0.89 -21.26
CA VAL A 43 -12.40 0.58 -21.34
C VAL A 43 -12.79 1.08 -22.74
N ASP A 44 -12.82 0.19 -23.74
CA ASP A 44 -13.08 0.55 -25.13
C ASP A 44 -14.58 0.71 -25.40
N THR A 45 -15.44 -0.10 -24.78
CA THR A 45 -16.89 -0.05 -24.99
C THR A 45 -17.75 0.09 -23.71
N PRO A 46 -17.47 1.04 -22.81
CA PRO A 46 -18.26 1.20 -21.58
C PRO A 46 -19.72 1.60 -21.85
N SER A 47 -20.63 1.18 -20.97
CA SER A 47 -22.01 1.66 -20.97
C SER A 47 -22.07 3.00 -20.23
N VAL A 48 -22.38 4.08 -20.96
CA VAL A 48 -22.45 5.44 -20.40
C VAL A 48 -23.90 5.88 -20.22
N TYR A 49 -24.25 6.24 -19.00
CA TYR A 49 -25.54 6.82 -18.61
C TYR A 49 -25.37 8.32 -18.38
N SER A 50 -26.37 9.11 -18.78
CA SER A 50 -26.35 10.57 -18.64
C SER A 50 -27.66 11.06 -18.03
N GLY A 51 -27.56 12.03 -17.13
CA GLY A 51 -28.70 12.72 -16.53
C GLY A 51 -28.88 14.14 -17.06
N PRO A 52 -29.83 14.90 -16.48
CA PRO A 52 -30.00 16.32 -16.77
C PRO A 52 -28.76 17.14 -16.40
N GLU A 53 -28.42 18.15 -17.19
CA GLU A 53 -27.27 19.02 -16.95
C GLU A 53 -27.41 19.81 -15.64
N GLY A 54 -26.35 19.85 -14.83
CA GLY A 54 -26.31 20.54 -13.54
C GLY A 54 -27.04 19.80 -12.41
N SER A 55 -27.55 18.60 -12.65
CA SER A 55 -28.28 17.81 -11.64
C SER A 55 -27.38 17.04 -10.68
N TYR A 56 -26.08 16.98 -10.97
CA TYR A 56 -25.08 16.12 -10.35
C TYR A 56 -25.44 14.64 -10.48
N PHE A 57 -25.93 14.25 -11.65
CA PHE A 57 -26.22 12.84 -11.94
C PHE A 57 -24.92 12.02 -11.86
N GLY A 58 -24.94 10.95 -11.06
CA GLY A 58 -23.74 10.15 -10.79
C GLY A 58 -23.01 10.59 -9.51
N TYR A 59 -23.63 11.42 -8.67
CA TYR A 59 -23.11 11.73 -7.33
C TYR A 59 -23.12 10.51 -6.40
N SER A 60 -24.18 9.71 -6.49
CA SER A 60 -24.26 8.39 -5.87
C SER A 60 -24.75 7.36 -6.89
N VAL A 61 -24.25 6.13 -6.78
CA VAL A 61 -24.58 5.01 -7.67
C VAL A 61 -24.72 3.74 -6.85
N ASP A 62 -25.57 2.82 -7.28
CA ASP A 62 -25.63 1.46 -6.77
C ASP A 62 -26.24 0.46 -7.76
N PHE A 63 -25.93 -0.82 -7.60
CA PHE A 63 -26.56 -1.90 -8.35
C PHE A 63 -27.95 -2.20 -7.80
N TYR A 64 -28.93 -2.38 -8.69
CA TYR A 64 -30.27 -2.81 -8.31
C TYR A 64 -30.66 -4.06 -9.08
N MET A 65 -30.63 -5.18 -8.35
CA MET A 65 -30.88 -6.51 -8.86
C MET A 65 -32.06 -7.10 -8.11
N THR A 66 -33.17 -7.33 -8.82
CA THR A 66 -34.33 -8.01 -8.24
C THR A 66 -34.28 -9.50 -8.56
N ASN A 67 -35.06 -10.32 -7.83
CA ASN A 67 -35.09 -11.77 -8.03
C ASN A 67 -35.69 -12.21 -9.39
N THR A 68 -36.17 -11.28 -10.22
CA THR A 68 -36.64 -11.59 -11.57
C THR A 68 -35.49 -11.56 -12.58
N PRO A 69 -35.25 -12.66 -13.35
CA PRO A 69 -34.21 -12.68 -14.39
C PRO A 69 -34.46 -11.59 -15.46
N GLY A 70 -33.42 -10.83 -15.84
CA GLY A 70 -33.55 -9.77 -16.86
C GLY A 70 -33.97 -8.41 -16.32
N SER A 71 -33.89 -8.19 -15.01
CA SER A 71 -34.22 -6.92 -14.33
C SER A 71 -32.99 -6.18 -13.80
N GLU A 72 -31.80 -6.56 -14.27
CA GLU A 72 -30.53 -5.98 -13.87
C GLU A 72 -30.51 -4.49 -14.23
N SER A 73 -30.33 -3.64 -13.23
CA SER A 73 -30.42 -2.20 -13.38
C SER A 73 -29.44 -1.51 -12.46
N ILE A 74 -29.19 -0.23 -12.75
CA ILE A 74 -28.43 0.64 -11.86
C ILE A 74 -29.33 1.76 -11.36
N ILE A 75 -29.10 2.18 -10.13
CA ILE A 75 -29.77 3.34 -9.55
C ILE A 75 -28.73 4.44 -9.41
N VAL A 76 -29.10 5.64 -9.85
CA VAL A 76 -28.21 6.80 -9.86
C VAL A 76 -28.88 7.97 -9.16
N GLY A 77 -28.19 8.55 -8.18
CA GLY A 77 -28.62 9.76 -7.50
C GLY A 77 -28.17 11.03 -8.21
N ALA A 78 -29.04 12.03 -8.20
CA ALA A 78 -28.82 13.36 -8.78
C ALA A 78 -29.34 14.43 -7.79
N PRO A 79 -28.53 14.83 -6.79
CA PRO A 79 -28.98 15.64 -5.66
C PRO A 79 -29.43 17.06 -6.02
N LYS A 80 -29.06 17.57 -7.19
CA LYS A 80 -29.49 18.89 -7.69
C LYS A 80 -30.53 18.83 -8.80
N ALA A 81 -31.06 17.64 -9.12
CA ALA A 81 -32.10 17.52 -10.12
C ALA A 81 -33.35 18.33 -9.73
N ASN A 82 -33.94 18.99 -10.73
CA ASN A 82 -35.26 19.58 -10.59
C ASN A 82 -36.32 18.48 -10.60
N THR A 83 -37.35 18.63 -9.76
CA THR A 83 -38.43 17.66 -9.60
C THR A 83 -39.75 18.23 -10.10
N SER A 84 -40.77 17.39 -10.24
CA SER A 84 -42.14 17.78 -10.56
C SER A 84 -42.90 18.38 -9.37
N GLN A 85 -42.25 18.54 -8.22
CA GLN A 85 -42.89 19.05 -7.00
C GLN A 85 -43.15 20.55 -7.12
N PRO A 86 -44.36 21.03 -6.79
CA PRO A 86 -44.71 22.43 -6.97
C PRO A 86 -43.91 23.32 -5.99
N TYR A 87 -43.36 24.42 -6.52
CA TYR A 87 -42.58 25.43 -5.78
C TYR A 87 -41.25 24.95 -5.15
N ILE A 88 -40.74 23.78 -5.55
CA ILE A 88 -39.46 23.24 -5.09
C ILE A 88 -38.38 23.43 -6.15
N ARG A 89 -37.22 23.94 -5.73
CA ARG A 89 -36.04 24.12 -6.60
C ARG A 89 -34.93 23.16 -6.17
N GLU A 90 -34.31 22.48 -7.13
CA GLU A 90 -33.21 21.53 -6.86
C GLU A 90 -33.54 20.58 -5.70
N GLY A 91 -34.74 20.00 -5.72
CA GLY A 91 -35.18 19.06 -4.68
C GLY A 91 -34.34 17.78 -4.66
N GLY A 92 -33.68 17.46 -5.77
CA GLY A 92 -32.92 16.23 -5.95
C GLY A 92 -33.81 15.06 -6.36
N SER A 93 -33.24 14.10 -7.07
CA SER A 93 -33.97 12.94 -7.56
C SER A 93 -33.10 11.70 -7.66
N VAL A 94 -33.76 10.55 -7.79
CA VAL A 94 -33.12 9.26 -8.03
C VAL A 94 -33.62 8.68 -9.34
N PHE A 95 -32.71 8.15 -10.13
CA PHE A 95 -32.98 7.61 -11.45
C PHE A 95 -32.76 6.10 -11.47
N TYR A 96 -33.71 5.39 -12.07
CA TYR A 96 -33.62 3.98 -12.42
C TYR A 96 -33.15 3.86 -13.87
N CYS A 97 -32.00 3.24 -14.08
CA CYS A 97 -31.45 3.02 -15.41
C CYS A 97 -31.41 1.51 -15.68
N PRO A 98 -32.32 0.99 -16.52
CA PRO A 98 -32.31 -0.42 -16.87
C PRO A 98 -31.04 -0.76 -17.64
N TRP A 99 -30.45 -1.92 -17.39
CA TRP A 99 -29.37 -2.40 -18.25
C TRP A 99 -29.98 -2.94 -19.55
N ASN A 100 -29.56 -2.40 -20.70
CA ASN A 100 -30.08 -2.80 -22.01
C ASN A 100 -28.95 -2.71 -23.04
N HIS A 101 -28.82 -3.69 -23.93
CA HIS A 101 -27.71 -3.80 -24.90
C HIS A 101 -27.61 -2.62 -25.92
N GLY A 102 -28.51 -1.63 -25.85
CA GLY A 102 -28.45 -0.35 -26.55
C GLY A 102 -28.98 0.79 -25.67
N GLN A 103 -28.34 1.97 -25.75
CA GLN A 103 -28.56 3.21 -24.97
C GLN A 103 -29.80 3.21 -24.07
N ALA A 104 -29.58 2.87 -22.79
CA ALA A 104 -30.64 2.83 -21.79
C ALA A 104 -31.02 4.25 -21.33
N GLN A 105 -32.27 4.64 -21.58
CA GLN A 105 -32.85 5.84 -21.00
C GLN A 105 -33.15 5.61 -19.52
N CYS A 106 -32.51 6.41 -18.66
CA CYS A 106 -32.80 6.46 -17.23
C CYS A 106 -34.15 7.11 -16.96
N LYS A 107 -34.96 6.51 -16.08
CA LYS A 107 -36.27 7.02 -15.66
C LYS A 107 -36.19 7.56 -14.24
N ASN A 108 -36.83 8.68 -13.99
CA ASN A 108 -36.95 9.23 -12.64
C ASN A 108 -37.87 8.34 -11.78
N VAL A 109 -37.45 8.02 -10.56
CA VAL A 109 -38.27 7.34 -9.54
C VAL A 109 -38.88 8.39 -8.62
N GLU A 110 -40.21 8.50 -8.64
CA GLU A 110 -40.92 9.45 -7.78
C GLU A 110 -41.13 8.88 -6.37
N PHE A 111 -40.27 9.27 -5.43
CA PHE A 111 -40.38 8.88 -4.02
C PHE A 111 -41.41 9.70 -3.24
N ASP A 112 -41.61 10.98 -3.60
CA ASP A 112 -42.52 11.88 -2.88
C ASP A 112 -43.09 12.98 -3.79
N ARG A 113 -44.42 13.19 -3.69
CA ARG A 113 -45.16 14.21 -4.44
C ARG A 113 -45.61 15.40 -3.58
N GLN A 114 -45.38 15.37 -2.27
CA GLN A 114 -45.85 16.41 -1.35
C GLN A 114 -44.89 17.59 -1.28
N ALA A 115 -45.44 18.80 -1.42
CA ALA A 115 -44.70 20.06 -1.31
C ALA A 115 -44.63 20.53 0.15
N GLU A 116 -43.47 20.30 0.77
CA GLU A 116 -43.02 20.99 1.98
C GLU A 116 -41.59 21.49 1.73
N PHE A 117 -40.99 22.29 2.63
CA PHE A 117 -39.66 22.94 2.51
C PHE A 117 -38.51 21.97 2.12
N LYS A 118 -38.45 21.58 0.85
CA LYS A 118 -37.58 20.54 0.28
C LYS A 118 -36.64 21.07 -0.79
N SER A 119 -36.63 22.40 -1.01
CA SER A 119 -35.69 23.03 -1.94
C SER A 119 -34.26 22.85 -1.46
N HIS A 120 -33.35 22.48 -2.36
CA HIS A 120 -31.92 22.25 -2.06
C HIS A 120 -31.66 21.22 -0.94
N GLN A 121 -32.58 20.27 -0.71
CA GLN A 121 -32.43 19.22 0.31
C GLN A 121 -31.41 18.14 -0.04
N TRP A 122 -30.92 18.12 -1.29
CA TRP A 122 -29.96 17.14 -1.81
C TRP A 122 -30.49 15.69 -1.80
N PHE A 123 -31.74 15.49 -2.20
CA PHE A 123 -32.30 14.14 -2.28
C PHE A 123 -31.62 13.31 -3.38
N GLY A 124 -31.12 12.13 -3.03
CA GLY A 124 -30.28 11.30 -3.91
C GLY A 124 -28.79 11.54 -3.72
N ALA A 125 -28.37 12.32 -2.72
CA ALA A 125 -26.96 12.40 -2.33
C ALA A 125 -26.40 11.06 -1.85
N THR A 126 -27.25 10.25 -1.21
CA THR A 126 -26.94 8.87 -0.83
C THR A 126 -28.02 7.95 -1.40
N VAL A 127 -27.60 6.92 -2.11
CA VAL A 127 -28.47 5.85 -2.63
C VAL A 127 -27.85 4.50 -2.27
N ARG A 128 -28.65 3.61 -1.73
CA ARG A 128 -28.28 2.20 -1.48
C ARG A 128 -29.40 1.28 -1.89
N ALA A 129 -29.05 0.13 -2.46
CA ALA A 129 -29.99 -0.90 -2.81
C ALA A 129 -29.66 -2.22 -2.10
N HIS A 130 -30.69 -2.93 -1.67
CA HIS A 130 -30.56 -4.27 -1.13
C HIS A 130 -31.77 -5.10 -1.53
N SER A 131 -31.53 -6.13 -2.35
CA SER A 131 -32.59 -6.95 -2.95
C SER A 131 -33.59 -6.09 -3.73
N ASP A 132 -34.86 -6.05 -3.33
CA ASP A 132 -35.95 -5.30 -3.95
C ASP A 132 -36.21 -3.92 -3.30
N SER A 133 -35.33 -3.52 -2.37
CA SER A 133 -35.47 -2.31 -1.58
C SER A 133 -34.41 -1.27 -1.93
N VAL A 134 -34.79 0.00 -2.01
CA VAL A 134 -33.91 1.13 -2.34
C VAL A 134 -34.07 2.23 -1.30
N LEU A 135 -32.96 2.59 -0.64
CA LEU A 135 -32.88 3.72 0.28
C LEU A 135 -32.27 4.92 -0.44
N ALA A 136 -32.95 6.06 -0.38
CA ALA A 136 -32.47 7.34 -0.91
C ALA A 136 -32.57 8.43 0.16
N CYS A 137 -31.54 9.25 0.31
CA CYS A 137 -31.48 10.26 1.37
C CYS A 137 -31.29 11.68 0.86
N ALA A 138 -31.82 12.63 1.64
CA ALA A 138 -31.70 14.08 1.52
C ALA A 138 -31.02 14.64 2.80
N PRO A 139 -29.68 14.67 2.86
CA PRO A 139 -28.95 15.06 4.07
C PRO A 139 -29.16 16.52 4.47
N LEU A 140 -29.52 17.40 3.52
CA LEU A 140 -29.77 18.82 3.76
C LEU A 140 -31.25 19.15 3.94
N TYR A 141 -32.09 18.12 4.09
CA TYR A 141 -33.49 18.32 4.41
C TYR A 141 -33.64 19.08 5.73
N SER A 142 -34.46 20.12 5.66
CA SER A 142 -34.71 21.02 6.76
C SER A 142 -36.10 20.77 7.36
N TRP A 143 -36.14 20.62 8.67
CA TRP A 143 -37.36 20.38 9.42
C TRP A 143 -37.66 21.55 10.36
N ARG A 144 -38.93 21.97 10.40
CA ARG A 144 -39.39 22.99 11.34
C ARG A 144 -39.92 22.34 12.60
N THR A 145 -39.36 22.74 13.73
CA THR A 145 -39.76 22.26 15.05
C THR A 145 -41.08 22.92 15.43
N LYS A 146 -41.99 22.20 16.12
CA LYS A 146 -43.35 22.67 16.44
C LYS A 146 -43.39 23.82 17.47
N GLN A 147 -42.25 24.40 17.84
CA GLN A 147 -42.15 25.51 18.79
C GLN A 147 -42.03 26.83 18.01
N ASP A 148 -42.68 27.89 18.50
CA ASP A 148 -42.89 29.20 17.85
C ASP A 148 -41.62 30.00 17.46
N THR A 149 -40.45 29.38 17.46
CA THR A 149 -39.17 29.96 17.01
C THR A 149 -38.89 29.61 15.55
N PRO A 150 -38.44 30.57 14.72
CA PRO A 150 -38.02 30.31 13.33
C PRO A 150 -36.62 29.67 13.30
N GLU A 151 -36.49 28.44 13.80
CA GLU A 151 -35.30 27.63 13.61
C GLU A 151 -35.63 26.47 12.66
N SER A 152 -34.89 26.40 11.56
CA SER A 152 -35.00 25.38 10.53
C SER A 152 -33.84 24.42 10.72
N ASP A 153 -34.08 23.33 11.44
CA ASP A 153 -33.08 22.32 11.78
C ASP A 153 -32.77 21.45 10.56
N VAL A 154 -31.50 21.38 10.13
CA VAL A 154 -31.02 20.53 9.03
C VAL A 154 -30.86 19.07 9.50
N THR A 155 -32.00 18.45 9.81
CA THR A 155 -32.06 17.10 10.39
C THR A 155 -31.67 16.01 9.41
N GLY A 156 -31.97 16.19 8.12
CA GLY A 156 -31.86 15.14 7.09
C GLY A 156 -33.04 14.15 7.12
N SER A 157 -33.41 13.63 5.95
CA SER A 157 -34.47 12.62 5.81
C SER A 157 -34.11 11.59 4.74
N CYS A 158 -34.57 10.35 4.89
CA CYS A 158 -34.42 9.30 3.89
C CYS A 158 -35.78 8.69 3.54
N TYR A 159 -35.87 8.10 2.35
CA TYR A 159 -37.03 7.36 1.89
C TYR A 159 -36.59 5.95 1.50
N LEU A 160 -37.27 4.95 2.05
CA LEU A 160 -37.09 3.55 1.72
C LEU A 160 -38.22 3.13 0.78
N SER A 161 -37.85 2.76 -0.44
CA SER A 161 -38.71 2.05 -1.36
C SER A 161 -38.63 0.55 -1.09
N VAL A 162 -39.77 -0.12 -1.02
CA VAL A 162 -39.87 -1.59 -0.85
C VAL A 162 -40.77 -2.18 -1.94
N ASN A 163 -40.61 -3.48 -2.22
CA ASN A 163 -41.37 -4.22 -3.22
C ASN A 163 -41.30 -3.55 -4.61
N ASN A 164 -40.09 -3.24 -5.09
CA ASN A 164 -39.86 -2.70 -6.44
C ASN A 164 -40.66 -1.42 -6.76
N PHE A 165 -40.48 -0.37 -5.96
CA PHE A 165 -41.10 0.95 -6.16
C PHE A 165 -42.62 1.01 -5.97
N THR A 166 -43.22 0.03 -5.30
CA THR A 166 -44.68 0.04 -5.03
C THR A 166 -45.05 0.73 -3.72
N LYS A 167 -44.17 0.69 -2.72
CA LYS A 167 -44.40 1.34 -1.42
C LYS A 167 -43.18 2.16 -1.03
N PHE A 168 -43.44 3.37 -0.53
CA PHE A 168 -42.42 4.30 -0.05
C PHE A 168 -42.68 4.61 1.42
N VAL A 169 -41.62 4.58 2.23
CA VAL A 169 -41.67 4.85 3.67
C VAL A 169 -40.61 5.89 4.00
N GLU A 170 -41.01 6.98 4.65
CA GLU A 170 -40.05 7.96 5.16
C GLU A 170 -39.34 7.40 6.41
N TYR A 171 -38.03 7.56 6.44
CA TYR A 171 -37.14 7.17 7.52
C TYR A 171 -36.25 8.38 7.90
N ALA A 172 -36.69 9.14 8.91
CA ALA A 172 -36.03 10.36 9.38
C ALA A 172 -35.74 10.28 10.89
N PRO A 173 -34.76 9.46 11.32
CA PRO A 173 -34.55 9.15 12.73
C PRO A 173 -33.99 10.32 13.55
N CYS A 174 -33.37 11.31 12.90
CA CYS A 174 -32.87 12.53 13.55
C CYS A 174 -33.95 13.59 13.78
N ARG A 175 -35.19 13.34 13.34
CA ARG A 175 -36.35 14.21 13.60
C ARG A 175 -36.92 13.93 14.99
N THR A 176 -36.21 14.39 16.01
CA THR A 176 -36.57 14.23 17.44
C THR A 176 -36.90 15.57 18.09
N GLU A 177 -37.31 15.55 19.37
CA GLU A 177 -37.54 16.76 20.17
C GLU A 177 -36.24 17.45 20.61
N PHE A 178 -35.07 16.81 20.40
CA PHE A 178 -33.77 17.35 20.76
C PHE A 178 -33.23 18.26 19.66
N HIS A 179 -33.70 19.50 19.64
CA HIS A 179 -33.41 20.49 18.59
C HIS A 179 -32.03 21.16 18.73
N GLY A 180 -31.62 21.86 17.66
CA GLY A 180 -30.39 22.65 17.59
C GLY A 180 -29.09 21.84 17.66
N ALA A 181 -27.96 22.55 17.81
CA ALA A 181 -26.62 21.97 17.75
C ALA A 181 -26.27 21.04 18.93
N LYS A 182 -26.88 21.27 20.11
CA LYS A 182 -26.69 20.39 21.26
C LYS A 182 -27.37 19.03 21.08
N GLY A 183 -28.42 18.97 20.27
CA GLY A 183 -29.19 17.76 19.99
C GLY A 183 -28.90 17.21 18.60
N GLN A 184 -29.96 16.88 17.88
CA GLN A 184 -29.94 16.29 16.53
C GLN A 184 -30.44 17.26 15.46
N GLY A 185 -30.62 18.54 15.78
CA GLY A 185 -31.12 19.55 14.84
C GLY A 185 -30.27 19.71 13.58
N TYR A 186 -28.95 19.53 13.70
CA TYR A 186 -28.02 19.55 12.55
C TYR A 186 -27.50 18.16 12.19
N CYS A 187 -28.21 17.09 12.55
CA CYS A 187 -27.74 15.72 12.36
C CYS A 187 -27.29 15.43 10.92
N GLN A 188 -27.98 15.95 9.91
CA GLN A 188 -27.79 15.59 8.50
C GLN A 188 -27.89 14.08 8.27
N GLY A 189 -28.91 13.45 8.87
CA GLY A 189 -29.15 12.02 8.78
C GLY A 189 -29.29 11.58 7.33
N GLY A 190 -28.52 10.56 6.94
CA GLY A 190 -28.48 10.06 5.57
C GLY A 190 -27.30 10.59 4.77
N PHE A 191 -26.38 11.35 5.40
CA PHE A 191 -25.10 11.74 4.80
C PHE A 191 -24.29 10.52 4.31
N SER A 192 -24.36 9.42 5.06
CA SER A 192 -23.88 8.11 4.63
C SER A 192 -24.90 7.05 5.05
N ALA A 193 -25.07 6.01 4.25
CA ALA A 193 -25.93 4.88 4.60
C ALA A 193 -25.41 3.59 3.97
N ASP A 194 -25.79 2.46 4.57
CA ASP A 194 -25.55 1.12 4.04
C ASP A 194 -26.58 0.11 4.56
N PHE A 195 -26.62 -1.07 3.94
CA PHE A 195 -27.42 -2.20 4.41
C PHE A 195 -26.53 -3.27 5.05
N THR A 196 -26.99 -3.85 6.16
CA THR A 196 -26.40 -5.08 6.70
C THR A 196 -26.77 -6.27 5.81
N LYS A 197 -26.09 -7.41 5.98
CA LYS A 197 -26.45 -8.68 5.29
C LYS A 197 -27.91 -9.08 5.54
N ASP A 198 -28.44 -8.82 6.73
CA ASP A 198 -29.85 -9.07 7.09
C ASP A 198 -30.85 -8.03 6.55
N GLY A 199 -30.41 -7.08 5.73
CA GLY A 199 -31.27 -6.03 5.17
C GLY A 199 -31.66 -4.91 6.14
N LYS A 200 -30.94 -4.73 7.26
CA LYS A 200 -31.15 -3.59 8.18
C LYS A 200 -30.39 -2.36 7.67
N VAL A 201 -31.00 -1.20 7.83
CA VAL A 201 -30.40 0.09 7.43
C VAL A 201 -29.46 0.59 8.52
N VAL A 202 -28.24 0.97 8.12
CA VAL A 202 -27.28 1.73 8.92
C VAL A 202 -27.20 3.14 8.33
N LEU A 203 -27.29 4.16 9.19
CA LEU A 203 -27.36 5.55 8.75
C LEU A 203 -26.43 6.43 9.59
N GLY A 204 -25.63 7.25 8.92
CA GLY A 204 -24.71 8.21 9.52
C GLY A 204 -25.27 9.63 9.50
N GLY A 205 -25.08 10.34 10.61
CA GLY A 205 -25.49 11.73 10.83
C GLY A 205 -24.36 12.54 11.47
N PRO A 206 -23.49 13.18 10.66
CA PRO A 206 -22.25 13.78 11.14
C PRO A 206 -22.44 15.01 12.04
N GLY A 207 -23.55 15.75 11.93
CA GLY A 207 -23.74 16.99 12.69
C GLY A 207 -24.48 16.82 14.02
N SER A 208 -24.73 15.59 14.45
CA SER A 208 -25.34 15.32 15.77
C SER A 208 -24.40 15.71 16.91
N TYR A 209 -24.96 16.29 17.98
CA TYR A 209 -24.25 16.64 19.21
C TYR A 209 -22.99 17.48 18.98
N PHE A 210 -23.16 18.71 18.47
CA PHE A 210 -22.05 19.62 18.13
C PHE A 210 -21.01 18.97 17.19
N TRP A 211 -21.48 18.33 16.12
CA TRP A 211 -20.63 17.66 15.12
C TRP A 211 -19.75 16.53 15.68
N GLN A 212 -20.11 15.94 16.83
CA GLN A 212 -19.52 14.67 17.28
C GLN A 212 -19.86 13.54 16.31
N GLY A 213 -21.04 13.61 15.69
CA GLY A 213 -21.55 12.59 14.78
C GLY A 213 -22.24 11.44 15.49
N MET A 214 -23.12 10.76 14.77
CA MET A 214 -23.85 9.59 15.24
C MET A 214 -24.03 8.58 14.11
N THR A 215 -23.97 7.29 14.45
CA THR A 215 -24.44 6.21 13.60
C THR A 215 -25.65 5.56 14.25
N HIS A 216 -26.75 5.42 13.52
CA HIS A 216 -27.86 4.60 13.98
C HIS A 216 -27.60 3.13 13.62
N PHE A 217 -27.68 2.28 14.64
CA PHE A 217 -27.42 0.83 14.67
C PHE A 217 -25.99 0.42 15.12
N LEU A 218 -25.92 -0.71 15.83
CA LEU A 218 -24.70 -1.30 16.40
C LEU A 218 -24.39 -2.59 15.62
N LEU A 219 -23.24 -2.65 14.94
CA LEU A 219 -22.79 -3.84 14.22
C LEU A 219 -22.40 -4.93 15.23
N THR A 220 -23.16 -6.02 15.29
CA THR A 220 -22.88 -7.16 16.20
C THR A 220 -22.24 -8.36 15.50
N ASP A 221 -22.17 -8.38 14.17
CA ASP A 221 -21.59 -9.50 13.43
C ASP A 221 -20.19 -9.18 12.92
N ILE A 222 -19.19 -9.49 13.75
CA ILE A 222 -17.77 -9.41 13.40
C ILE A 222 -17.40 -10.71 12.67
N HIS A 223 -17.74 -10.81 11.38
CA HIS A 223 -16.93 -11.67 10.51
C HIS A 223 -15.58 -10.99 10.29
N LEU A 224 -14.52 -11.77 10.09
CA LEU A 224 -13.19 -11.25 9.71
C LEU A 224 -13.35 -10.35 8.48
N MET A 225 -13.13 -9.05 8.63
CA MET A 225 -13.21 -8.05 7.58
C MET A 225 -11.96 -7.18 7.63
N ASP A 226 -11.26 -7.12 6.50
CA ASP A 226 -10.17 -6.17 6.31
C ASP A 226 -10.73 -4.75 6.22
N LEU A 227 -10.05 -3.79 6.86
CA LEU A 227 -10.48 -2.40 6.94
C LEU A 227 -9.59 -1.53 6.06
N LEU A 228 -10.22 -0.81 5.13
CA LEU A 228 -9.55 0.19 4.30
C LEU A 228 -10.02 1.59 4.71
N VAL A 229 -9.07 2.50 4.95
CA VAL A 229 -9.34 3.88 5.36
C VAL A 229 -8.71 4.86 4.38
N GLY A 230 -9.54 5.65 3.71
CA GLY A 230 -9.11 6.72 2.82
C GLY A 230 -8.80 8.02 3.56
N ALA A 231 -7.67 8.64 3.22
CA ALA A 231 -7.23 9.95 3.69
C ALA A 231 -6.90 10.83 2.46
N PRO A 232 -7.92 11.35 1.76
CA PRO A 232 -7.75 12.02 0.47
C PRO A 232 -6.90 13.30 0.53
N MET A 233 -6.91 14.01 1.66
CA MET A 233 -6.11 15.24 1.87
C MET A 233 -4.77 14.97 2.57
N PHE A 234 -4.26 13.73 2.51
CA PHE A 234 -2.99 13.40 3.16
C PHE A 234 -1.83 14.12 2.46
N MET A 235 -1.01 14.81 3.26
CA MET A 235 0.12 15.60 2.79
C MET A 235 1.43 14.81 2.93
N VAL A 236 2.22 14.74 1.86
CA VAL A 236 3.57 14.17 1.84
C VAL A 236 4.59 15.30 1.81
N ARG A 237 5.72 15.13 2.50
CA ARG A 237 6.87 16.05 2.40
C ARG A 237 7.78 15.59 1.28
N ASP A 238 8.00 16.45 0.29
CA ASP A 238 8.97 16.24 -0.78
C ASP A 238 10.41 16.43 -0.28
N SER A 239 11.41 16.08 -1.09
CA SER A 239 12.85 16.24 -0.79
C SER A 239 13.24 17.68 -0.45
N ASP A 240 12.51 18.66 -0.98
CA ASP A 240 12.69 20.09 -0.70
C ASP A 240 11.96 20.55 0.58
N GLY A 241 11.29 19.65 1.30
CA GLY A 241 10.52 19.93 2.51
C GLY A 241 9.16 20.58 2.27
N ARG A 242 8.75 20.74 1.00
CA ARG A 242 7.42 21.23 0.61
C ARG A 242 6.35 20.17 0.86
N LEU A 243 5.15 20.62 1.26
CA LEU A 243 4.01 19.74 1.51
C LEU A 243 3.17 19.62 0.24
N GLU A 244 2.95 18.39 -0.21
CA GLU A 244 2.15 18.06 -1.37
C GLU A 244 0.96 17.18 -0.98
N GLU A 245 -0.26 17.59 -1.36
CA GLU A 245 -1.47 16.81 -1.13
C GLU A 245 -1.55 15.67 -2.15
N LEU A 246 -1.19 14.45 -1.75
CA LEU A 246 -1.24 13.28 -2.65
C LEU A 246 -2.42 12.35 -2.35
N GLY A 247 -2.91 12.38 -1.11
CA GLY A 247 -3.88 11.41 -0.63
C GLY A 247 -3.26 10.04 -0.32
N ARG A 248 -3.89 9.28 0.57
CA ARG A 248 -3.41 7.99 1.04
C ARG A 248 -4.56 7.05 1.38
N VAL A 249 -4.36 5.75 1.19
CA VAL A 249 -5.24 4.70 1.70
C VAL A 249 -4.44 3.80 2.63
N TYR A 250 -4.98 3.61 3.83
CA TYR A 250 -4.47 2.70 4.84
C TYR A 250 -5.21 1.37 4.70
N VAL A 251 -4.47 0.26 4.70
CA VAL A 251 -5.03 -1.09 4.63
C VAL A 251 -4.70 -1.78 5.95
N TYR A 252 -5.72 -2.27 6.65
CA TYR A 252 -5.61 -3.01 7.88
C TYR A 252 -6.15 -4.42 7.66
N LEU A 253 -5.27 -5.42 7.75
CA LEU A 253 -5.64 -6.82 7.62
C LEU A 253 -6.07 -7.37 8.97
N GLN A 254 -7.21 -8.06 9.00
CA GLN A 254 -7.70 -8.63 10.25
C GLN A 254 -7.14 -10.04 10.46
N THR A 255 -6.20 -10.19 11.40
CA THR A 255 -5.56 -11.48 11.72
C THR A 255 -6.28 -12.27 12.81
N GLY A 256 -7.13 -11.61 13.59
CA GLY A 256 -7.92 -12.19 14.66
C GLY A 256 -9.11 -11.30 15.05
N PRO A 257 -9.97 -11.71 15.99
CA PRO A 257 -11.08 -10.88 16.47
C PRO A 257 -10.56 -9.55 17.02
N LEU A 258 -10.89 -8.42 16.36
CA LEU A 258 -10.44 -7.06 16.70
C LEU A 258 -8.92 -6.84 16.61
N GLU A 259 -8.15 -7.77 16.04
CA GLU A 259 -6.73 -7.59 15.79
C GLU A 259 -6.50 -7.11 14.35
N LEU A 260 -6.27 -5.80 14.21
CA LEU A 260 -6.03 -5.13 12.93
C LEU A 260 -4.54 -4.84 12.76
N VAL A 261 -3.90 -5.51 11.81
CA VAL A 261 -2.49 -5.31 11.49
C VAL A 261 -2.38 -4.40 10.26
N PRO A 262 -1.73 -3.23 10.35
CA PRO A 262 -1.54 -2.36 9.20
C PRO A 262 -0.62 -3.03 8.16
N GLN A 263 -1.07 -3.06 6.91
CA GLN A 263 -0.22 -3.45 5.79
C GLN A 263 0.71 -2.28 5.42
N LEU A 264 2.00 -2.59 5.27
CA LEU A 264 3.04 -1.65 4.84
C LEU A 264 3.68 -2.13 3.54
N PRO A 265 4.03 -1.22 2.62
CA PRO A 265 3.82 0.23 2.66
C PRO A 265 2.35 0.63 2.42
N HIS A 266 1.95 1.79 2.94
CA HIS A 266 0.63 2.35 2.67
C HIS A 266 0.50 2.83 1.21
N LEU A 267 -0.69 2.67 0.64
CA LEU A 267 -0.97 3.12 -0.72
C LEU A 267 -1.06 4.64 -0.74
N THR A 268 -0.11 5.31 -1.39
CA THR A 268 -0.06 6.78 -1.48
C THR A 268 -0.32 7.19 -2.93
N GLY A 269 -1.14 8.23 -3.12
CA GLY A 269 -1.39 8.78 -4.45
C GLY A 269 -0.12 9.34 -5.09
N THR A 270 -0.12 9.44 -6.41
CA THR A 270 1.03 9.94 -7.18
C THR A 270 0.83 11.35 -7.72
N GLN A 271 -0.37 11.92 -7.58
CA GLN A 271 -0.75 13.19 -8.18
C GLN A 271 -1.17 14.20 -7.13
N THR A 272 -0.57 15.38 -7.21
CA THR A 272 -0.88 16.53 -6.35
C THR A 272 -2.33 16.97 -6.54
N PHE A 273 -3.05 17.17 -5.44
CA PHE A 273 -4.47 17.53 -5.40
C PHE A 273 -5.42 16.52 -6.07
N GLY A 274 -4.93 15.33 -6.44
CA GLY A 274 -5.76 14.28 -7.05
C GLY A 274 -6.77 13.66 -6.08
N ARG A 275 -6.56 13.84 -4.77
CA ARG A 275 -7.38 13.29 -3.66
C ARG A 275 -7.54 11.78 -3.71
N PHE A 276 -6.44 11.06 -3.88
CA PHE A 276 -6.42 9.60 -3.87
C PHE A 276 -6.99 9.05 -2.55
N GLY A 277 -7.97 8.14 -2.65
CA GLY A 277 -8.69 7.61 -1.50
C GLY A 277 -9.97 8.37 -1.16
N SER A 278 -10.48 9.20 -2.07
CA SER A 278 -11.80 9.85 -1.92
C SER A 278 -12.96 8.87 -1.95
N SER A 279 -12.80 7.76 -2.69
CA SER A 279 -13.75 6.67 -2.75
C SER A 279 -13.00 5.35 -2.77
N ILE A 280 -13.58 4.33 -2.15
CA ILE A 280 -13.05 2.97 -2.10
C ILE A 280 -14.25 2.04 -2.31
N ALA A 281 -14.13 1.12 -3.26
CA ALA A 281 -15.17 0.14 -3.55
C ALA A 281 -14.59 -1.28 -3.61
N PRO A 282 -15.15 -2.24 -2.86
CA PRO A 282 -14.85 -3.64 -3.07
C PRO A 282 -15.39 -4.07 -4.44
N LEU A 283 -14.57 -4.80 -5.20
CA LEU A 283 -14.94 -5.32 -6.52
C LEU A 283 -15.34 -6.80 -6.47
N GLY A 284 -15.15 -7.47 -5.32
CA GLY A 284 -15.13 -8.92 -5.30
C GLY A 284 -13.89 -9.45 -6.03
N ASP A 285 -13.89 -10.72 -6.39
CA ASP A 285 -12.81 -11.32 -7.17
C ASP A 285 -12.97 -10.96 -8.66
N LEU A 286 -12.32 -9.86 -9.06
CA LEU A 286 -12.51 -9.29 -10.40
C LEU A 286 -11.86 -10.17 -11.45
N ASN A 287 -10.74 -10.84 -11.16
CA ASN A 287 -10.02 -11.72 -12.10
C ASN A 287 -10.26 -13.23 -11.88
N GLN A 288 -11.07 -13.63 -10.90
CA GLN A 288 -11.35 -15.01 -10.51
C GLN A 288 -10.09 -15.77 -10.07
N ASP A 289 -9.19 -15.10 -9.35
CA ASP A 289 -7.94 -15.69 -8.83
C ASP A 289 -8.04 -16.22 -7.38
N GLY A 290 -9.21 -16.11 -6.77
CA GLY A 290 -9.52 -16.52 -5.41
C GLY A 290 -9.37 -15.43 -4.36
N PHE A 291 -8.96 -14.21 -4.73
CA PHE A 291 -8.82 -13.07 -3.82
C PHE A 291 -9.71 -11.90 -4.23
N ASN A 292 -10.24 -11.16 -3.24
CA ASN A 292 -11.05 -9.97 -3.53
C ASN A 292 -10.16 -8.78 -3.92
N ASP A 293 -10.65 -8.00 -4.88
CA ASP A 293 -10.02 -6.82 -5.43
C ASP A 293 -10.73 -5.54 -5.01
N VAL A 294 -10.03 -4.41 -5.17
CA VAL A 294 -10.51 -3.09 -4.72
C VAL A 294 -10.26 -2.02 -5.78
N ALA A 295 -11.26 -1.15 -5.98
CA ALA A 295 -11.10 0.10 -6.74
C ALA A 295 -10.95 1.29 -5.77
N ILE A 296 -10.01 2.19 -6.09
CA ILE A 296 -9.75 3.42 -5.33
C ILE A 296 -9.84 4.63 -6.26
N GLY A 297 -10.67 5.61 -5.90
CA GLY A 297 -10.87 6.83 -6.69
C GLY A 297 -9.92 7.96 -6.33
N SER A 298 -9.54 8.72 -7.36
CA SER A 298 -8.80 9.97 -7.31
C SER A 298 -9.50 10.97 -8.25
N PRO A 299 -10.65 11.54 -7.83
CA PRO A 299 -11.60 12.22 -8.71
C PRO A 299 -11.07 13.48 -9.40
N PHE A 300 -9.98 14.06 -8.89
CA PHE A 300 -9.34 15.25 -9.45
C PHE A 300 -7.95 14.94 -10.05
N GLY A 301 -7.61 13.65 -10.14
CA GLY A 301 -6.39 13.20 -10.80
C GLY A 301 -6.49 13.24 -12.32
N GLY A 302 -5.36 13.09 -12.99
CA GLY A 302 -5.19 13.12 -14.43
C GLY A 302 -4.47 14.38 -14.89
N LYS A 303 -4.10 14.43 -16.18
CA LYS A 303 -3.41 15.61 -16.75
C LYS A 303 -4.33 16.83 -16.87
N ASP A 304 -5.63 16.57 -17.02
CA ASP A 304 -6.69 17.54 -17.29
C ASP A 304 -7.74 17.54 -16.17
N GLU A 305 -7.38 17.04 -14.97
CA GLU A 305 -8.30 16.87 -13.82
C GLU A 305 -9.57 16.06 -14.18
N GLN A 306 -9.47 15.15 -15.15
CA GLN A 306 -10.59 14.34 -15.63
C GLN A 306 -11.08 13.30 -14.59
N GLY A 307 -10.27 13.01 -13.58
CA GLY A 307 -10.49 11.98 -12.57
C GLY A 307 -9.93 10.62 -12.96
N LEU A 308 -9.41 9.88 -11.97
CA LEU A 308 -8.81 8.56 -12.14
C LEU A 308 -9.39 7.54 -11.15
N VAL A 309 -9.40 6.28 -11.56
CA VAL A 309 -9.74 5.13 -10.70
C VAL A 309 -8.64 4.08 -10.83
N PHE A 310 -8.14 3.60 -9.69
CA PHE A 310 -7.05 2.64 -9.60
C PHE A 310 -7.59 1.29 -9.15
N ILE A 311 -7.27 0.22 -9.87
CA ILE A 311 -7.66 -1.15 -9.53
C ILE A 311 -6.48 -1.84 -8.86
N TYR A 312 -6.70 -2.36 -7.66
CA TYR A 312 -5.70 -3.08 -6.87
C TYR A 312 -6.16 -4.50 -6.62
N ASN A 313 -5.30 -5.47 -6.96
CA ASN A 313 -5.64 -6.87 -6.76
C ASN A 313 -5.30 -7.39 -5.37
N GLY A 314 -6.15 -8.26 -4.87
CA GLY A 314 -5.88 -9.07 -3.70
C GLY A 314 -4.79 -10.11 -3.96
N TYR A 315 -4.18 -10.61 -2.90
CA TYR A 315 -3.31 -11.79 -2.90
C TYR A 315 -3.17 -12.35 -1.47
N THR A 316 -2.42 -13.44 -1.32
CA THR A 316 -2.23 -14.16 -0.06
C THR A 316 -1.76 -13.32 1.14
N LYS A 317 -1.13 -12.16 0.92
CA LYS A 317 -0.68 -11.26 2.02
C LYS A 317 -1.44 -9.94 2.08
N GLY A 318 -2.63 -9.84 1.47
CA GLY A 318 -3.47 -8.65 1.48
C GLY A 318 -3.64 -8.04 0.10
N LEU A 319 -3.36 -6.75 -0.05
CA LEU A 319 -3.58 -5.99 -1.29
C LEU A 319 -2.26 -5.65 -1.98
N ARG A 320 -2.15 -5.80 -3.30
CA ARG A 320 -0.92 -5.45 -4.04
C ARG A 320 -0.59 -3.96 -3.92
N GLU A 321 0.70 -3.62 -3.90
CA GLU A 321 1.14 -2.23 -3.78
C GLU A 321 0.96 -1.41 -5.07
N LYS A 322 1.00 -2.08 -6.23
CA LYS A 322 0.86 -1.43 -7.54
C LYS A 322 -0.52 -1.71 -8.12
N PRO A 323 -1.19 -0.71 -8.67
CA PRO A 323 -2.45 -0.92 -9.36
C PRO A 323 -2.21 -1.76 -10.62
N SER A 324 -3.10 -2.72 -10.88
CA SER A 324 -3.10 -3.53 -12.10
C SER A 324 -3.73 -2.81 -13.28
N GLN A 325 -4.66 -1.90 -13.01
CA GLN A 325 -5.29 -1.04 -14.00
C GLN A 325 -5.46 0.38 -13.47
N VAL A 326 -5.38 1.36 -14.37
CA VAL A 326 -5.76 2.74 -14.10
C VAL A 326 -6.77 3.16 -15.16
N LEU A 327 -7.95 3.58 -14.71
CA LEU A 327 -9.03 4.08 -15.55
C LEU A 327 -9.01 5.60 -15.50
N ALA A 328 -9.09 6.24 -16.66
CA ALA A 328 -9.15 7.70 -16.77
C ALA A 328 -10.51 8.15 -17.29
N GLY A 329 -11.02 9.25 -16.72
CA GLY A 329 -12.24 9.88 -17.21
C GLY A 329 -12.10 10.29 -18.68
N GLN A 330 -13.13 9.98 -19.49
CA GLN A 330 -13.16 10.32 -20.92
C GLN A 330 -13.68 11.73 -21.20
N TRP A 331 -14.18 12.43 -20.18
CA TRP A 331 -14.76 13.77 -20.30
C TRP A 331 -13.80 14.79 -19.70
N ALA A 332 -13.49 15.83 -20.48
CA ALA A 332 -12.86 17.02 -19.95
C ALA A 332 -13.88 17.84 -19.15
N SER A 333 -13.40 18.59 -18.15
CA SER A 333 -14.21 19.64 -17.53
C SER A 333 -14.65 20.64 -18.61
N ASN A 334 -15.94 20.96 -18.69
CA ASN A 334 -16.38 22.12 -19.46
C ASN A 334 -15.65 23.37 -18.89
N ALA A 335 -15.33 24.35 -19.75
CA ALA A 335 -14.51 25.50 -19.36
C ALA A 335 -15.03 26.19 -18.06
N PRO A 336 -14.14 26.79 -17.23
CA PRO A 336 -14.55 27.50 -16.02
C PRO A 336 -15.69 28.49 -16.32
N PRO A 337 -16.77 28.52 -15.51
CA PRO A 337 -16.83 28.14 -14.09
C PRO A 337 -17.39 26.72 -13.80
N ALA A 338 -17.42 25.79 -14.75
CA ALA A 338 -17.95 24.45 -14.50
C ALA A 338 -17.07 23.62 -13.54
N PRO A 339 -17.66 22.78 -12.67
CA PRO A 339 -16.90 21.90 -11.78
C PRO A 339 -16.12 20.84 -12.59
N PRO A 340 -14.99 20.33 -12.06
CA PRO A 340 -14.27 19.23 -12.69
C PRO A 340 -15.16 17.99 -12.82
N ALA A 341 -14.91 17.16 -13.84
CA ALA A 341 -15.74 16.00 -14.17
C ALA A 341 -15.95 15.04 -12.97
N SER A 342 -14.95 14.98 -12.07
CA SER A 342 -15.00 14.23 -10.82
C SER A 342 -15.22 12.73 -11.03
N PHE A 343 -14.66 12.17 -12.11
CA PHE A 343 -14.74 10.74 -12.42
C PHE A 343 -14.04 9.93 -11.32
N GLY A 344 -14.76 8.99 -10.70
CA GLY A 344 -14.25 8.22 -9.57
C GLY A 344 -14.59 8.83 -8.21
N PHE A 345 -15.44 9.85 -8.15
CA PHE A 345 -15.94 10.39 -6.88
C PHE A 345 -16.82 9.37 -6.13
N THR A 346 -17.57 8.56 -6.88
CA THR A 346 -18.35 7.44 -6.34
C THR A 346 -18.07 6.18 -7.16
N LEU A 347 -17.98 5.05 -6.47
CA LEU A 347 -17.61 3.75 -7.03
C LEU A 347 -18.48 2.66 -6.42
N ARG A 348 -18.93 1.71 -7.23
CA ARG A 348 -19.58 0.47 -6.76
C ARG A 348 -19.17 -0.72 -7.61
N GLY A 349 -18.81 -1.83 -6.97
CA GLY A 349 -18.47 -3.08 -7.62
C GLY A 349 -19.00 -4.29 -6.85
N GLY A 350 -18.50 -5.49 -7.17
CA GLY A 350 -18.83 -6.72 -6.43
C GLY A 350 -20.12 -7.41 -6.90
N LYS A 351 -20.68 -6.99 -8.03
CA LYS A 351 -21.90 -7.55 -8.62
C LYS A 351 -21.73 -7.71 -10.13
N ASP A 352 -22.09 -8.88 -10.63
CA ASP A 352 -22.09 -9.23 -12.05
C ASP A 352 -23.43 -8.84 -12.67
N LEU A 353 -23.47 -7.76 -13.47
CA LEU A 353 -24.68 -7.21 -14.07
C LEU A 353 -25.03 -7.91 -15.39
N ASP A 354 -24.04 -8.38 -16.15
CA ASP A 354 -24.22 -9.00 -17.46
C ASP A 354 -24.25 -10.55 -17.42
N GLN A 355 -24.12 -11.12 -16.22
CA GLN A 355 -24.10 -12.55 -15.92
C GLN A 355 -22.98 -13.30 -16.65
N ASN A 356 -21.83 -12.64 -16.88
CA ASN A 356 -20.68 -13.25 -17.56
C ASN A 356 -19.74 -14.04 -16.63
N GLY A 357 -20.01 -14.03 -15.31
CA GLY A 357 -19.21 -14.69 -14.28
C GLY A 357 -18.13 -13.81 -13.66
N TYR A 358 -18.03 -12.53 -14.03
CA TYR A 358 -17.10 -11.55 -13.48
C TYR A 358 -17.88 -10.38 -12.86
N PRO A 359 -17.42 -9.82 -11.72
CA PRO A 359 -18.03 -8.62 -11.16
C PRO A 359 -17.78 -7.36 -12.00
N ASP A 360 -18.78 -6.49 -12.07
CA ASP A 360 -18.71 -5.23 -12.81
C ASP A 360 -18.35 -4.05 -11.91
N LEU A 361 -18.02 -2.91 -12.53
CA LEU A 361 -17.73 -1.66 -11.85
C LEU A 361 -18.58 -0.51 -12.41
N ILE A 362 -19.25 0.21 -11.51
CA ILE A 362 -19.92 1.48 -11.79
C ILE A 362 -19.08 2.63 -11.23
N VAL A 363 -18.82 3.62 -12.08
CA VAL A 363 -18.09 4.85 -11.74
C VAL A 363 -18.97 6.07 -11.98
N GLY A 364 -19.15 6.91 -10.97
CA GLY A 364 -19.85 8.18 -11.12
C GLY A 364 -18.92 9.34 -11.46
N ALA A 365 -19.42 10.25 -12.29
CA ALA A 365 -18.77 11.49 -12.72
C ALA A 365 -19.78 12.65 -12.66
N PHE A 366 -20.11 13.06 -11.43
CA PHE A 366 -21.21 13.98 -11.18
C PHE A 366 -21.00 15.38 -11.77
N GLY A 367 -19.74 15.82 -11.96
CA GLY A 367 -19.44 17.14 -12.52
C GLY A 367 -19.83 17.28 -14.00
N VAL A 368 -20.01 16.15 -14.69
CA VAL A 368 -20.48 16.07 -16.08
C VAL A 368 -21.80 15.30 -16.20
N ASP A 369 -22.51 15.11 -15.09
CA ASP A 369 -23.82 14.45 -15.02
C ASP A 369 -23.87 13.04 -15.65
N LYS A 370 -22.82 12.24 -15.41
CA LYS A 370 -22.67 10.89 -15.99
C LYS A 370 -22.36 9.81 -14.96
N ALA A 371 -22.78 8.59 -15.31
CA ALA A 371 -22.35 7.36 -14.66
C ALA A 371 -21.90 6.37 -15.73
N VAL A 372 -20.87 5.60 -15.44
CA VAL A 372 -20.24 4.66 -16.38
C VAL A 372 -20.29 3.28 -15.77
N GLN A 373 -20.83 2.31 -16.50
CA GLN A 373 -20.69 0.90 -16.18
C GLN A 373 -19.62 0.31 -17.10
N LEU A 374 -18.63 -0.32 -16.47
CA LEU A 374 -17.53 -1.03 -17.11
C LEU A 374 -17.81 -2.53 -17.02
N ASP A 375 -17.32 -3.25 -18.03
CA ASP A 375 -17.66 -4.61 -18.45
C ASP A 375 -18.85 -4.70 -19.44
N ARG A 376 -18.57 -4.35 -20.70
CA ARG A 376 -19.44 -4.68 -21.83
C ARG A 376 -18.70 -5.70 -22.67
N LEU A 377 -19.03 -6.98 -22.49
CA LEU A 377 -18.62 -8.09 -23.33
C LEU A 377 -17.14 -8.49 -23.21
N LYS A 378 -16.88 -9.42 -22.30
CA LYS A 378 -15.86 -10.48 -22.50
C LYS A 378 -16.17 -11.41 -23.69
N GLN A 379 -16.68 -10.90 -24.82
CA GLN A 379 -16.80 -11.64 -26.07
C GLN A 379 -15.57 -11.44 -26.97
N LYS A 380 -14.74 -12.48 -26.99
CA LYS A 380 -13.77 -12.83 -28.04
C LYS A 380 -12.74 -11.75 -28.35
N GLN A 381 -11.53 -11.93 -27.79
CA GLN A 381 -10.27 -11.39 -28.31
C GLN A 381 -10.22 -11.41 -29.86
N LYS A 382 -10.65 -10.33 -30.50
CA LYS A 382 -10.46 -10.04 -31.93
C LYS A 382 -9.18 -9.22 -32.01
N GLY A 383 -8.03 -9.88 -32.08
CA GLY A 383 -6.76 -9.18 -32.29
C GLY A 383 -5.51 -10.04 -32.23
N VAL A 384 -5.52 -11.13 -31.45
CA VAL A 384 -4.40 -12.07 -31.39
C VAL A 384 -4.67 -13.23 -32.33
N VAL A 385 -3.82 -13.39 -33.35
CA VAL A 385 -3.87 -14.53 -34.26
C VAL A 385 -3.65 -15.81 -33.45
N ARG A 386 -4.65 -16.71 -33.42
CA ARG A 386 -4.53 -18.04 -32.82
C ARG A 386 -3.54 -18.86 -33.66
N ARG A 387 -2.41 -19.26 -33.06
CA ARG A 387 -1.27 -19.91 -33.74
C ARG A 387 -1.48 -21.41 -33.96
N ALA A 388 -2.19 -22.07 -33.04
CA ALA A 388 -2.56 -23.47 -33.13
C ALA A 388 -4.08 -23.64 -33.10
N LEU A 389 -4.58 -24.64 -33.83
CA LEU A 389 -6.00 -24.96 -33.96
C LEU A 389 -6.20 -26.47 -33.85
N PHE A 390 -7.39 -26.89 -33.40
CA PHE A 390 -7.78 -28.29 -33.41
C PHE A 390 -7.98 -28.77 -34.85
N LEU A 391 -7.41 -29.92 -35.20
CA LEU A 391 -7.45 -30.46 -36.57
C LEU A 391 -8.87 -30.75 -37.02
N ASP A 392 -9.71 -31.26 -36.12
CA ASP A 392 -11.07 -31.71 -36.43
C ASP A 392 -12.05 -30.54 -36.64
N THR A 393 -11.92 -29.48 -35.85
CA THR A 393 -12.87 -28.35 -35.86
C THR A 393 -12.32 -27.11 -36.56
N GLN A 394 -11.01 -27.06 -36.81
CA GLN A 394 -10.27 -25.87 -37.26
C GLN A 394 -10.51 -24.63 -36.37
N GLN A 395 -10.87 -24.85 -35.11
CA GLN A 395 -11.11 -23.81 -34.11
C GLN A 395 -10.07 -23.91 -32.99
N ALA A 396 -9.87 -22.81 -32.26
CA ALA A 396 -8.95 -22.78 -31.11
C ALA A 396 -9.55 -23.38 -29.84
N ASN A 397 -10.88 -23.56 -29.80
CA ASN A 397 -11.62 -24.11 -28.67
C ASN A 397 -12.34 -25.40 -29.10
N LEU A 398 -12.37 -26.39 -28.23
CA LEU A 398 -13.10 -27.64 -28.41
C LEU A 398 -13.84 -27.99 -27.12
N GLN A 399 -15.17 -28.04 -27.18
CA GLN A 399 -16.01 -28.49 -26.08
C GLN A 399 -16.54 -29.89 -26.39
N ARG A 400 -16.45 -30.80 -25.41
CA ARG A 400 -17.01 -32.16 -25.52
C ARG A 400 -17.56 -32.66 -24.19
N ASN A 401 -18.59 -33.50 -24.31
CA ASN A 401 -19.19 -34.20 -23.18
C ASN A 401 -18.54 -35.58 -23.03
N LEU A 402 -18.04 -35.89 -21.83
CA LEU A 402 -17.38 -37.15 -21.51
C LEU A 402 -18.15 -37.90 -20.41
N LYS A 403 -18.25 -39.22 -20.53
CA LYS A 403 -18.78 -40.11 -19.48
C LYS A 403 -17.62 -40.91 -18.90
N VAL A 404 -17.23 -40.59 -17.66
CA VAL A 404 -16.09 -41.23 -16.98
C VAL A 404 -16.62 -42.33 -16.05
N PRO A 405 -16.18 -43.60 -16.20
CA PRO A 405 -16.58 -44.69 -15.31
C PRO A 405 -15.96 -44.52 -13.92
N ASN A 406 -16.65 -45.00 -12.88
CA ASN A 406 -16.12 -44.99 -11.52
C ASN A 406 -14.89 -45.93 -11.45
N ASN A 407 -13.74 -45.43 -10.95
CA ASN A 407 -12.44 -46.12 -10.87
C ASN A 407 -11.70 -46.45 -12.17
N ALA A 408 -12.03 -45.81 -13.31
CA ALA A 408 -11.27 -45.97 -14.55
C ALA A 408 -10.68 -44.64 -15.04
N LYS A 409 -9.39 -44.64 -15.40
CA LYS A 409 -8.79 -43.51 -16.13
C LYS A 409 -9.33 -43.52 -17.57
N PHE A 410 -9.92 -42.40 -17.98
CA PHE A 410 -10.40 -42.20 -19.34
C PHE A 410 -9.52 -41.15 -20.03
N CYS A 411 -8.89 -41.52 -21.14
CA CYS A 411 -8.03 -40.63 -21.91
C CYS A 411 -8.58 -40.48 -23.33
N HIS A 412 -8.57 -39.26 -23.85
CA HIS A 412 -8.97 -38.96 -25.22
C HIS A 412 -7.89 -38.12 -25.88
N GLU A 413 -7.38 -38.58 -27.02
CA GLU A 413 -6.37 -37.87 -27.78
C GLU A 413 -7.01 -36.96 -28.81
N THR A 414 -6.45 -35.78 -29.00
CA THR A 414 -6.91 -34.83 -30.02
C THR A 414 -5.72 -34.19 -30.69
N LYS A 415 -5.77 -34.12 -32.02
CA LYS A 415 -4.69 -33.55 -32.80
C LYS A 415 -4.88 -32.05 -32.92
N ILE A 416 -3.84 -31.30 -32.60
CA ILE A 416 -3.71 -29.87 -32.86
C ILE A 416 -2.68 -29.67 -33.97
N TYR A 417 -2.88 -28.66 -34.81
CA TYR A 417 -1.90 -28.27 -35.82
C TYR A 417 -1.51 -26.81 -35.64
N LEU A 418 -0.25 -26.52 -35.97
CA LEU A 418 0.29 -25.17 -36.03
C LEU A 418 -0.04 -24.58 -37.40
N ARG A 419 -0.44 -23.31 -37.45
CA ARG A 419 -0.73 -22.61 -38.72
C ARG A 419 0.54 -22.40 -39.55
N ASP A 420 0.41 -21.93 -40.79
CA ASP A 420 1.56 -21.67 -41.64
C ASP A 420 2.43 -20.54 -41.05
N GLU A 421 3.75 -20.60 -41.27
CA GLU A 421 4.69 -19.60 -40.76
C GLU A 421 4.42 -18.18 -41.26
N LYS A 422 3.72 -18.02 -42.39
CA LYS A 422 3.34 -16.72 -42.94
C LYS A 422 2.14 -16.11 -42.21
N GLU A 423 1.38 -16.92 -41.47
CA GLU A 423 0.14 -16.50 -40.82
C GLU A 423 0.37 -15.90 -39.43
N PHE A 424 1.51 -16.17 -38.79
CA PHE A 424 1.85 -15.59 -37.49
C PHE A 424 3.36 -15.30 -37.39
N ARG A 425 3.70 -14.13 -36.84
CA ARG A 425 5.11 -13.70 -36.70
C ARG A 425 5.76 -14.21 -35.42
N ASP A 426 4.96 -14.51 -34.40
CA ASP A 426 5.44 -14.87 -33.07
C ASP A 426 5.76 -16.37 -32.96
N LYS A 427 7.05 -16.69 -33.10
CA LYS A 427 7.62 -18.02 -32.93
C LYS A 427 8.28 -18.26 -31.56
N LEU A 428 8.36 -17.22 -30.71
CA LEU A 428 9.09 -17.29 -29.43
C LEU A 428 8.16 -17.54 -28.24
N SER A 429 6.93 -17.01 -28.26
CA SER A 429 6.00 -17.20 -27.13
C SER A 429 5.52 -18.64 -27.06
N SER A 430 5.42 -19.21 -25.86
CA SER A 430 4.85 -20.56 -25.67
C SER A 430 3.38 -20.62 -26.12
N ILE A 431 2.95 -21.77 -26.61
CA ILE A 431 1.56 -22.08 -26.96
C ILE A 431 0.94 -22.80 -25.76
N TYR A 432 0.03 -22.13 -25.07
CA TYR A 432 -0.68 -22.71 -23.92
C TYR A 432 -1.85 -23.58 -24.38
N ILE A 433 -1.97 -24.74 -23.75
CA ILE A 433 -3.06 -25.70 -23.92
C ILE A 433 -3.76 -25.79 -22.56
N ALA A 434 -4.96 -25.24 -22.49
CA ALA A 434 -5.78 -25.23 -21.28
C ALA A 434 -6.93 -26.24 -21.40
N LEU A 435 -7.14 -27.02 -20.36
CA LEU A 435 -8.27 -27.93 -20.19
C LEU A 435 -9.09 -27.47 -18.99
N ASN A 436 -10.36 -27.14 -19.26
CA ASN A 436 -11.36 -26.90 -18.23
C ASN A 436 -12.42 -28.00 -18.30
N PHE A 437 -12.82 -28.55 -17.16
CA PHE A 437 -13.87 -29.56 -17.06
C PHE A 437 -14.89 -29.21 -15.97
N SER A 438 -16.17 -29.45 -16.26
CA SER A 438 -17.26 -29.25 -15.31
C SER A 438 -18.23 -30.44 -15.32
N LEU A 439 -18.99 -30.58 -14.24
CA LEU A 439 -19.97 -31.66 -14.13
C LEU A 439 -21.22 -31.32 -14.95
N HIS A 440 -21.66 -32.25 -15.80
CA HIS A 440 -22.76 -31.99 -16.71
C HIS A 440 -24.06 -31.66 -15.94
N PRO A 441 -24.85 -30.63 -16.32
CA PRO A 441 -26.04 -30.18 -15.56
C PRO A 441 -27.13 -31.26 -15.39
N GLN A 442 -27.12 -32.25 -16.27
CA GLN A 442 -28.04 -33.40 -16.30
C GLN A 442 -27.40 -34.71 -15.79
N ALA A 443 -26.32 -34.64 -15.01
CA ALA A 443 -25.72 -35.84 -14.43
C ALA A 443 -26.77 -36.63 -13.64
N ALA A 444 -26.80 -37.95 -13.85
CA ALA A 444 -27.80 -38.83 -13.27
C ALA A 444 -27.72 -38.79 -11.75
N ALA A 445 -28.86 -38.54 -11.11
CA ALA A 445 -28.99 -38.69 -9.68
C ALA A 445 -28.90 -40.18 -9.31
N ASP A 446 -28.40 -40.48 -8.11
CA ASP A 446 -28.43 -41.83 -7.58
C ASP A 446 -29.89 -42.32 -7.33
N LYS A 447 -30.04 -43.56 -6.85
CA LYS A 447 -31.35 -44.13 -6.53
C LYS A 447 -32.13 -43.34 -5.46
N HIS A 448 -31.50 -42.40 -4.77
CA HIS A 448 -32.06 -41.56 -3.72
C HIS A 448 -32.26 -40.09 -4.17
N GLY A 449 -31.97 -39.76 -5.43
CA GLY A 449 -32.13 -38.39 -5.96
C GLY A 449 -30.95 -37.46 -5.69
N LEU A 450 -29.84 -37.95 -5.13
CA LEU A 450 -28.63 -37.16 -4.90
C LEU A 450 -27.78 -37.07 -6.17
N ARG A 451 -27.41 -35.84 -6.53
CA ARG A 451 -26.49 -35.57 -7.64
C ARG A 451 -25.05 -35.46 -7.13
N PRO A 452 -24.06 -36.03 -7.83
CA PRO A 452 -22.66 -35.87 -7.47
C PRO A 452 -22.21 -34.42 -7.69
N ILE A 453 -21.34 -33.93 -6.81
CA ILE A 453 -20.69 -32.61 -6.89
C ILE A 453 -19.18 -32.81 -7.00
N LEU A 454 -18.50 -31.93 -7.75
CA LEU A 454 -17.03 -31.91 -7.79
C LEU A 454 -16.49 -31.43 -6.45
N ASN A 455 -15.36 -31.97 -6.02
CA ASN A 455 -14.70 -31.53 -4.79
C ASN A 455 -14.20 -30.09 -4.98
N TYR A 456 -14.60 -29.19 -4.09
CA TYR A 456 -14.26 -27.76 -4.09
C TYR A 456 -12.74 -27.46 -4.07
N GLN A 457 -11.90 -28.42 -3.67
CA GLN A 457 -10.44 -28.28 -3.70
C GLN A 457 -9.80 -28.70 -5.03
N THR A 458 -10.59 -29.22 -5.98
CA THR A 458 -10.08 -29.71 -7.25
C THR A 458 -9.85 -28.54 -8.18
N THR A 459 -8.64 -28.39 -8.71
CA THR A 459 -8.33 -27.39 -9.73
C THR A 459 -9.05 -27.77 -11.03
N GLU A 460 -10.04 -26.97 -11.42
CA GLU A 460 -10.87 -27.21 -12.62
C GLU A 460 -10.15 -26.82 -13.92
N LEU A 461 -9.16 -25.93 -13.83
CA LEU A 461 -8.32 -25.49 -14.94
C LEU A 461 -6.94 -26.15 -14.86
N ILE A 462 -6.59 -26.91 -15.90
CA ILE A 462 -5.27 -27.52 -16.08
C ILE A 462 -4.61 -26.90 -17.30
N GLU A 463 -3.44 -26.30 -17.13
CA GLU A 463 -2.69 -25.67 -18.22
C GLU A 463 -1.36 -26.37 -18.49
N GLN A 464 -1.03 -26.53 -19.76
CA GLN A 464 0.29 -26.96 -20.22
C GLN A 464 0.78 -26.03 -21.32
N LYS A 465 2.08 -26.09 -21.63
CA LYS A 465 2.72 -25.26 -22.66
C LYS A 465 3.49 -26.11 -23.66
N ALA A 466 3.45 -25.70 -24.92
CA ALA A 466 4.24 -26.24 -26.03
C ALA A 466 5.08 -25.12 -26.68
N GLN A 467 6.26 -25.44 -27.22
CA GLN A 467 7.18 -24.48 -27.82
C GLN A 467 7.55 -24.87 -29.25
N ILE A 468 7.95 -23.86 -30.05
CA ILE A 468 8.44 -24.04 -31.42
C ILE A 468 9.97 -24.15 -31.36
N LEU A 469 10.54 -25.25 -31.86
CA LEU A 469 11.99 -25.47 -31.92
C LEU A 469 12.68 -24.47 -32.86
N LEU A 470 13.80 -23.87 -32.43
CA LEU A 470 14.54 -22.86 -33.18
C LEU A 470 16.05 -22.92 -32.86
N ASP A 471 16.91 -23.16 -33.86
CA ASP A 471 18.39 -23.14 -33.74
C ASP A 471 19.06 -24.35 -32.99
N CYS A 472 18.63 -25.60 -33.25
CA CYS A 472 19.20 -26.82 -32.63
C CYS A 472 20.30 -27.56 -33.43
N GLY A 473 21.01 -26.92 -34.36
CA GLY A 473 22.04 -27.61 -35.17
C GLY A 473 21.47 -28.60 -36.20
N GLU A 474 22.33 -29.36 -36.88
CA GLU A 474 21.93 -30.29 -37.97
C GLU A 474 21.26 -31.58 -37.47
N ASP A 475 21.51 -31.97 -36.22
CA ASP A 475 20.93 -33.14 -35.55
C ASP A 475 19.59 -32.84 -34.85
N ASN A 476 19.12 -31.58 -34.84
CA ASN A 476 17.89 -31.11 -34.18
C ASN A 476 17.81 -31.45 -32.67
N ILE A 477 18.94 -31.74 -32.01
CA ILE A 477 19.00 -32.12 -30.59
C ILE A 477 19.82 -31.08 -29.82
N CYS A 478 19.14 -30.27 -29.01
CA CYS A 478 19.78 -29.24 -28.18
C CYS A 478 20.31 -29.81 -26.84
N VAL A 479 21.64 -29.94 -26.68
CA VAL A 479 22.31 -30.35 -25.42
C VAL A 479 23.06 -29.16 -24.78
N PRO A 480 22.57 -28.58 -23.67
CA PRO A 480 23.23 -27.44 -23.00
C PRO A 480 24.31 -27.84 -21.98
N ASP A 481 25.31 -26.97 -21.73
CA ASP A 481 26.34 -27.12 -20.67
C ASP A 481 26.32 -25.90 -19.74
N LEU A 482 25.55 -25.99 -18.65
CA LEU A 482 25.23 -24.86 -17.75
C LEU A 482 26.12 -24.87 -16.50
N LYS A 483 26.78 -23.73 -16.20
CA LYS A 483 27.67 -23.52 -15.04
C LYS A 483 27.21 -22.31 -14.22
N LEU A 484 27.31 -22.41 -12.88
CA LEU A 484 26.88 -21.37 -11.94
C LEU A 484 27.96 -21.06 -10.89
N SER A 485 28.19 -19.78 -10.58
CA SER A 485 29.01 -19.34 -9.44
C SER A 485 28.36 -18.15 -8.73
N VAL A 486 28.51 -18.02 -7.40
CA VAL A 486 27.77 -17.05 -6.57
C VAL A 486 28.71 -16.36 -5.57
N HIS A 487 28.50 -15.05 -5.36
CA HIS A 487 29.33 -14.18 -4.51
C HIS A 487 28.44 -13.20 -3.71
N GLY A 488 28.65 -13.08 -2.40
CA GLY A 488 27.94 -12.10 -1.56
C GLY A 488 28.73 -10.80 -1.37
N ASP A 489 28.03 -9.66 -1.33
CA ASP A 489 28.62 -8.34 -1.05
C ASP A 489 29.07 -8.17 0.41
N ARG A 490 28.36 -8.82 1.34
CA ARG A 490 28.68 -8.84 2.77
C ARG A 490 28.94 -10.26 3.23
N LYS A 491 29.93 -10.38 4.12
CA LYS A 491 30.14 -11.59 4.93
C LYS A 491 29.29 -11.57 6.20
N GLU A 492 28.69 -10.41 6.51
CA GLU A 492 28.19 -10.05 7.84
C GLU A 492 26.75 -9.50 7.87
N VAL A 493 25.97 -9.92 8.88
CA VAL A 493 24.53 -9.72 9.10
C VAL A 493 24.29 -9.57 10.62
N HIS A 494 23.64 -8.49 11.06
CA HIS A 494 23.47 -8.12 12.48
C HIS A 494 22.05 -8.38 13.00
N MET A 495 21.89 -9.05 14.15
CA MET A 495 20.55 -9.29 14.72
C MET A 495 19.84 -7.98 15.12
N GLY A 496 18.58 -7.83 14.70
CA GLY A 496 17.74 -6.66 14.98
C GLY A 496 17.98 -5.44 14.07
N ASP A 497 18.83 -5.60 13.05
CA ASP A 497 19.03 -4.60 12.00
C ASP A 497 18.28 -5.01 10.72
N ASP A 498 17.98 -4.03 9.87
CA ASP A 498 17.39 -4.26 8.55
C ASP A 498 18.49 -4.69 7.58
N ASN A 499 18.99 -5.90 7.77
CA ASN A 499 20.10 -6.41 6.98
C ASN A 499 19.69 -6.56 5.52
N SER A 500 20.39 -5.83 4.64
CA SER A 500 20.33 -6.00 3.20
C SER A 500 21.59 -6.72 2.70
N LEU A 501 21.38 -7.77 1.91
CA LEU A 501 22.42 -8.61 1.32
C LEU A 501 22.24 -8.64 -0.18
N THR A 502 23.32 -8.48 -0.95
CA THR A 502 23.30 -8.62 -2.40
C THR A 502 24.14 -9.83 -2.82
N LEU A 503 23.50 -10.84 -3.40
CA LEU A 503 24.16 -12.02 -3.97
C LEU A 503 24.31 -11.83 -5.47
N THR A 504 25.54 -11.83 -5.96
CA THR A 504 25.91 -11.70 -7.37
C THR A 504 26.29 -13.07 -7.90
N PHE A 505 25.65 -13.51 -8.99
CA PHE A 505 25.93 -14.80 -9.59
C PHE A 505 26.36 -14.66 -11.05
N ASN A 506 27.15 -15.62 -11.52
CA ASN A 506 27.52 -15.79 -12.91
C ASN A 506 26.97 -17.12 -13.45
N ALA A 507 26.10 -17.05 -14.46
CA ALA A 507 25.52 -18.17 -15.16
C ALA A 507 26.10 -18.26 -16.58
N ARG A 508 26.69 -19.41 -16.93
CA ARG A 508 27.38 -19.62 -18.21
C ARG A 508 26.83 -20.84 -18.95
N ASN A 509 26.61 -20.73 -20.26
CA ASN A 509 26.24 -21.85 -21.13
C ASN A 509 27.34 -22.09 -22.19
N ASP A 510 28.10 -23.19 -22.05
CA ASP A 510 29.16 -23.57 -23.00
C ASP A 510 28.71 -24.62 -24.04
N GLY A 511 27.46 -25.10 -23.95
CA GLY A 511 26.88 -26.13 -24.82
C GLY A 511 25.92 -25.55 -25.87
N GLY A 512 24.97 -26.36 -26.35
CA GLY A 512 23.90 -25.92 -27.26
C GLY A 512 22.86 -25.01 -26.58
N GLY A 513 21.86 -24.55 -27.33
CA GLY A 513 20.79 -23.69 -26.80
C GLY A 513 20.01 -24.35 -25.65
N ALA A 514 19.96 -23.68 -24.50
CA ALA A 514 19.18 -24.16 -23.35
C ALA A 514 17.80 -23.48 -23.35
N TYR A 515 16.76 -24.17 -23.82
CA TYR A 515 15.38 -23.69 -23.66
C TYR A 515 14.95 -23.80 -22.20
N GLU A 516 14.15 -22.82 -21.75
CA GLU A 516 13.69 -22.71 -20.36
C GLU A 516 14.84 -22.70 -19.34
N ALA A 517 15.94 -22.02 -19.67
CA ALA A 517 17.02 -21.84 -18.72
C ALA A 517 16.57 -20.88 -17.61
N GLU A 518 16.37 -21.43 -16.41
CA GLU A 518 15.93 -20.69 -15.23
C GLU A 518 16.89 -20.94 -14.07
N LEU A 519 17.25 -19.86 -13.36
CA LEU A 519 17.92 -19.94 -12.08
C LEU A 519 16.88 -20.14 -10.98
N TYR A 520 17.04 -21.19 -10.22
CA TYR A 520 16.19 -21.56 -9.10
C TYR A 520 16.91 -21.35 -7.78
N VAL A 521 16.37 -20.50 -6.91
CA VAL A 521 16.96 -20.16 -5.61
C VAL A 521 16.00 -20.53 -4.50
N VAL A 522 16.42 -21.40 -3.58
CA VAL A 522 15.65 -21.74 -2.37
C VAL A 522 15.96 -20.73 -1.28
N LEU A 523 14.92 -20.10 -0.74
CA LEU A 523 15.05 -19.03 0.24
C LEU A 523 15.00 -19.58 1.66
N PRO A 524 15.98 -19.24 2.54
CA PRO A 524 15.92 -19.61 3.94
C PRO A 524 14.74 -18.90 4.62
N PRO A 525 14.17 -19.44 5.72
CA PRO A 525 13.01 -18.86 6.39
C PRO A 525 13.26 -17.45 6.94
N GLU A 526 14.51 -17.10 7.22
CA GLU A 526 14.92 -15.82 7.78
C GLU A 526 15.01 -14.69 6.72
N ALA A 527 15.18 -15.04 5.43
CA ALA A 527 15.40 -14.09 4.34
C ALA A 527 14.17 -13.90 3.45
N ASP A 528 14.05 -12.69 2.88
CA ASP A 528 13.06 -12.32 1.88
C ASP A 528 13.75 -11.70 0.67
N TYR A 529 13.20 -11.95 -0.52
CA TYR A 529 13.69 -11.37 -1.76
C TYR A 529 13.21 -9.91 -1.89
N SER A 530 14.14 -8.99 -2.14
CA SER A 530 13.86 -7.54 -2.22
C SER A 530 13.95 -6.98 -3.64
N GLY A 531 14.56 -7.71 -4.58
CA GLY A 531 14.63 -7.31 -5.99
C GLY A 531 15.99 -7.58 -6.63
N ILE A 532 16.18 -7.03 -7.83
CA ILE A 532 17.41 -7.21 -8.63
C ILE A 532 18.37 -6.05 -8.37
N ALA A 533 19.66 -6.36 -8.25
CA ALA A 533 20.70 -5.36 -8.05
C ALA A 533 20.94 -4.56 -9.34
N ARG A 534 20.86 -3.23 -9.24
CA ARG A 534 21.01 -2.30 -10.38
C ARG A 534 22.30 -1.46 -10.35
N ASN A 535 23.16 -1.71 -9.37
CA ASN A 535 24.20 -0.74 -8.98
C ASN A 535 25.47 -0.78 -9.87
N ASN A 536 25.55 -1.67 -10.87
CA ASN A 536 26.69 -1.78 -11.80
C ASN A 536 26.20 -1.99 -13.24
N GLU A 537 26.74 -1.23 -14.20
CA GLU A 537 26.45 -1.39 -15.64
C GLU A 537 26.84 -2.77 -16.21
N SER A 538 27.63 -3.56 -15.45
CA SER A 538 28.05 -4.91 -15.82
C SER A 538 27.07 -6.02 -15.41
N LEU A 539 25.98 -5.70 -14.70
CA LEU A 539 24.98 -6.68 -14.25
C LEU A 539 23.76 -6.68 -15.17
N THR A 540 23.40 -7.85 -15.68
CA THR A 540 22.22 -8.03 -16.51
C THR A 540 20.95 -8.01 -15.66
N GLN A 541 19.96 -7.26 -16.10
CA GLN A 541 18.65 -7.22 -15.49
C GLN A 541 17.83 -8.44 -15.93
N LEU A 542 17.47 -9.29 -14.97
CA LEU A 542 16.65 -10.48 -15.20
C LEU A 542 15.19 -10.23 -14.86
N THR A 543 14.34 -11.19 -15.21
CA THR A 543 12.97 -11.26 -14.73
C THR A 543 12.91 -12.44 -13.78
N CYS A 544 12.43 -12.22 -12.54
CA CYS A 544 12.32 -13.29 -11.55
C CYS A 544 10.88 -13.38 -11.02
N SER A 545 10.34 -14.60 -10.96
CA SER A 545 9.12 -14.97 -10.26
C SER A 545 9.45 -15.46 -8.86
N TYR A 546 8.59 -15.13 -7.90
CA TYR A 546 8.66 -15.65 -6.53
C TYR A 546 7.49 -16.61 -6.36
N GLU A 547 7.79 -17.85 -5.97
CA GLU A 547 6.81 -18.94 -5.90
C GLU A 547 6.94 -19.71 -4.57
N THR A 548 5.85 -20.36 -4.19
CA THR A 548 5.78 -21.14 -2.94
C THR A 548 5.10 -22.48 -3.21
N GLU A 549 5.86 -23.55 -3.09
CA GLU A 549 5.38 -24.93 -3.26
C GLU A 549 5.68 -25.70 -1.97
N ASN A 550 4.69 -26.40 -1.41
CA ASN A 550 4.85 -27.23 -0.21
C ASN A 550 5.56 -26.53 0.97
N GLN A 551 5.23 -25.25 1.24
CA GLN A 551 5.84 -24.40 2.28
C GLN A 551 7.30 -23.99 2.04
N THR A 552 7.97 -24.51 1.00
CA THR A 552 9.27 -24.04 0.56
C THR A 552 9.12 -22.85 -0.39
N ARG A 553 9.88 -21.79 -0.11
CA ARG A 553 9.82 -20.52 -0.85
C ARG A 553 11.01 -20.49 -1.79
N TYR A 554 10.75 -20.29 -3.08
CA TYR A 554 11.80 -20.24 -4.08
C TYR A 554 11.61 -19.07 -5.04
N LEU A 555 12.72 -18.66 -5.64
CA LEU A 555 12.78 -17.63 -6.65
C LEU A 555 13.22 -18.29 -7.96
N SER A 556 12.43 -18.15 -9.02
CA SER A 556 12.82 -18.56 -10.38
C SER A 556 13.19 -17.33 -11.19
N CYS A 557 14.36 -17.27 -11.80
CA CYS A 557 14.80 -16.17 -12.65
C CYS A 557 15.10 -16.65 -14.06
N ASP A 558 14.53 -15.96 -15.05
CA ASP A 558 14.72 -16.28 -16.46
C ASP A 558 16.14 -15.94 -16.91
N LEU A 559 16.90 -16.95 -17.36
CA LEU A 559 18.24 -16.80 -17.96
C LEU A 559 18.18 -16.71 -19.49
N GLY A 560 16.99 -16.88 -20.07
CA GLY A 560 16.72 -16.75 -21.50
C GLY A 560 16.11 -18.00 -22.11
N ASN A 561 15.25 -17.82 -23.12
CA ASN A 561 14.61 -18.91 -23.84
C ASN A 561 14.78 -18.79 -25.37
N PRO A 562 15.76 -19.47 -25.99
CA PRO A 562 16.83 -20.24 -25.34
C PRO A 562 17.96 -19.36 -24.81
N MET A 563 18.61 -19.78 -23.71
CA MET A 563 19.93 -19.28 -23.33
C MET A 563 20.94 -19.81 -24.36
N LYS A 564 21.43 -18.93 -25.22
CA LYS A 564 22.28 -19.27 -26.37
C LYS A 564 23.61 -19.90 -25.95
N SER A 565 24.20 -20.67 -26.84
CA SER A 565 25.57 -21.16 -26.71
C SER A 565 26.56 -20.00 -26.54
N GLY A 566 27.51 -20.12 -25.61
CA GLY A 566 28.52 -19.11 -25.30
C GLY A 566 28.04 -17.96 -24.40
N THR A 567 26.81 -18.00 -23.89
CA THR A 567 26.26 -16.95 -23.01
C THR A 567 27.00 -16.96 -21.66
N ASN A 568 27.47 -15.79 -21.21
CA ASN A 568 28.11 -15.58 -19.90
C ASN A 568 27.45 -14.39 -19.21
N LEU A 569 26.64 -14.66 -18.19
CA LEU A 569 25.64 -13.75 -17.64
C LEU A 569 25.91 -13.47 -16.15
N TRP A 570 26.24 -12.22 -15.83
CA TRP A 570 26.38 -11.76 -14.44
C TRP A 570 25.13 -11.02 -13.99
N ALA A 571 24.48 -11.47 -12.92
CA ALA A 571 23.32 -10.79 -12.36
C ALA A 571 23.39 -10.74 -10.83
N GLY A 572 22.71 -9.78 -10.23
CA GLY A 572 22.65 -9.61 -8.78
C GLY A 572 21.24 -9.68 -8.24
N LEU A 573 21.05 -10.42 -7.16
CA LEU A 573 19.81 -10.57 -6.41
C LEU A 573 19.98 -9.94 -5.03
N ARG A 574 19.03 -9.09 -4.63
CA ARG A 574 19.03 -8.43 -3.33
C ARG A 574 18.04 -9.12 -2.41
N PHE A 575 18.48 -9.42 -1.20
CA PHE A 575 17.71 -10.03 -0.14
C PHE A 575 17.72 -9.14 1.10
N THR A 576 16.66 -9.23 1.89
CA THR A 576 16.59 -8.69 3.25
C THR A 576 16.49 -9.85 4.23
N VAL A 577 17.11 -9.73 5.40
CA VAL A 577 17.07 -10.78 6.45
C VAL A 577 16.47 -10.20 7.73
N PRO A 578 15.15 -9.93 7.76
CA PRO A 578 14.51 -9.26 8.90
C PRO A 578 14.25 -10.21 10.08
N ARG A 579 14.20 -11.53 9.85
CA ARG A 579 13.75 -12.52 10.84
C ARG A 579 14.89 -13.33 11.45
N LEU A 580 16.02 -12.70 11.74
CA LEU A 580 17.12 -13.38 12.43
C LEU A 580 16.72 -13.75 13.86
N LYS A 581 16.86 -15.04 14.18
CA LYS A 581 16.68 -15.61 15.52
C LYS A 581 17.99 -16.22 16.00
N ASP A 582 18.18 -16.28 17.31
CA ASP A 582 19.39 -16.83 17.96
C ASP A 582 19.49 -18.38 17.90
N THR A 583 18.81 -19.01 16.95
CA THR A 583 18.75 -20.47 16.82
C THR A 583 19.86 -21.03 15.92
N ARG A 584 20.39 -20.24 14.98
CA ARG A 584 21.40 -20.68 14.00
C ARG A 584 22.46 -19.61 13.76
N LYS A 585 23.73 -20.05 13.60
CA LYS A 585 24.88 -19.16 13.38
C LYS A 585 25.08 -18.70 11.93
N VAL A 586 24.44 -19.35 10.95
CA VAL A 586 24.62 -19.11 9.52
C VAL A 586 23.27 -19.10 8.80
N VAL A 587 23.10 -18.16 7.86
CA VAL A 587 21.98 -18.12 6.91
C VAL A 587 22.44 -18.70 5.58
N GLN A 588 21.77 -19.74 5.08
CA GLN A 588 22.17 -20.48 3.88
C GLN A 588 21.21 -20.20 2.71
N PHE A 589 21.77 -19.93 1.53
CA PHE A 589 21.04 -19.79 0.26
C PHE A 589 21.46 -20.91 -0.68
N ASP A 590 20.51 -21.67 -1.20
CA ASP A 590 20.79 -22.72 -2.18
C ASP A 590 20.36 -22.25 -3.57
N MET A 591 21.27 -22.25 -4.54
CA MET A 591 21.03 -21.78 -5.92
C MET A 591 21.40 -22.87 -6.93
N GLN A 592 20.55 -23.09 -7.93
CA GLN A 592 20.75 -24.08 -8.98
C GLN A 592 20.16 -23.62 -10.32
N ILE A 593 20.72 -24.05 -11.45
CA ILE A 593 20.10 -23.83 -12.77
C ILE A 593 19.35 -25.11 -13.14
N ARG A 594 18.05 -25.01 -13.46
CA ARG A 594 17.17 -26.18 -13.62
C ARG A 594 17.47 -26.94 -14.93
N ARG A 595 18.49 -27.81 -14.92
CA ARG A 595 18.61 -29.08 -15.68
C ARG A 595 19.79 -29.98 -15.23
N TYR A 596 20.57 -29.60 -14.22
CA TYR A 596 21.57 -30.48 -13.59
C TYR A 596 21.71 -30.15 -12.10
N VAL A 597 21.83 -31.17 -11.26
CA VAL A 597 21.96 -31.05 -9.80
C VAL A 597 23.44 -30.94 -9.44
N SER A 598 23.84 -29.86 -8.79
CA SER A 598 25.14 -29.74 -8.11
C SER A 598 24.96 -28.85 -6.88
N PRO A 599 25.00 -29.41 -5.66
CA PRO A 599 24.90 -28.61 -4.45
C PRO A 599 26.20 -27.83 -4.23
N PHE A 600 26.13 -26.50 -4.22
CA PHE A 600 27.25 -25.64 -3.83
C PHE A 600 26.90 -24.91 -2.53
N HIS A 601 27.76 -25.03 -1.52
CA HIS A 601 27.59 -24.39 -0.21
C HIS A 601 28.43 -23.13 -0.12
N SER A 602 27.83 -22.00 0.25
CA SER A 602 28.56 -20.83 0.74
C SER A 602 27.95 -20.36 2.06
N SER A 603 28.76 -20.33 3.11
CA SER A 603 28.41 -19.87 4.46
C SER A 603 29.12 -18.55 4.76
N ALA A 604 28.37 -17.53 5.17
CA ALA A 604 28.90 -16.26 5.65
C ALA A 604 28.69 -16.16 7.18
N CYS A 605 29.76 -15.91 7.94
CA CYS A 605 29.78 -15.88 9.41
C CYS A 605 30.14 -14.47 9.93
N VAL A 606 29.57 -14.09 11.08
CA VAL A 606 29.48 -12.69 11.55
C VAL A 606 29.51 -12.58 13.07
N GLU A 607 30.30 -11.65 13.61
CA GLU A 607 30.35 -11.34 15.04
C GLU A 607 29.78 -9.92 15.35
N THR A 608 29.37 -9.68 16.60
CA THR A 608 28.63 -8.47 17.04
C THR A 608 29.42 -7.63 18.06
N ILE A 609 29.38 -6.30 17.96
CA ILE A 609 30.00 -5.34 18.91
C ILE A 609 29.05 -4.15 19.23
N VAL A 610 29.10 -3.64 20.47
CA VAL A 610 28.15 -2.68 21.11
C VAL A 610 28.73 -1.24 21.24
N SER A 611 27.86 -0.21 21.20
CA SER A 611 28.18 1.24 21.16
C SER A 611 27.99 2.00 22.51
N ARG A 612 28.69 3.16 22.68
CA ARG A 612 28.81 4.04 23.88
C ARG A 612 28.34 5.49 23.60
N PRO A 613 27.77 6.25 24.58
CA PRO A 613 27.62 7.72 24.48
C PRO A 613 28.31 8.54 25.60
N ASP A 614 28.57 9.84 25.33
CA ASP A 614 29.38 10.81 26.11
C ASP A 614 28.69 12.20 26.34
N LYS A 615 28.65 12.65 27.62
CA LYS A 615 28.66 14.04 28.19
C LYS A 615 27.43 14.99 28.19
N VAL A 616 27.28 15.77 29.29
CA VAL A 616 26.38 16.93 29.53
C VAL A 616 27.03 17.99 30.46
N PHE A 617 26.70 19.29 30.32
CA PHE A 617 27.24 20.48 31.06
C PHE A 617 26.19 21.23 31.92
N LEU A 618 26.59 21.94 32.99
CA LEU A 618 25.73 22.81 33.85
C LEU A 618 26.46 24.07 34.41
N LEU A 619 25.73 25.17 34.66
CA LEU A 619 26.16 26.48 35.23
C LEU A 619 25.27 26.91 36.44
N LEU A 620 25.79 27.66 37.43
CA LEU A 620 25.05 28.16 38.62
C LEU A 620 25.40 29.64 39.01
N PRO A 621 24.43 30.48 39.45
CA PRO A 621 24.68 31.81 40.05
C PRO A 621 24.43 31.91 41.59
N ASN A 622 25.09 32.90 42.21
CA ASN A 622 25.38 33.16 43.64
C ASN A 622 24.23 33.25 44.67
N ARG A 623 24.44 32.69 45.88
CA ARG A 623 23.75 33.11 47.14
C ARG A 623 24.57 32.82 48.42
N ARG A 624 24.39 33.62 49.48
CA ARG A 624 25.16 33.63 50.76
C ARG A 624 24.57 32.74 51.86
N VAL A 625 25.43 32.28 52.79
CA VAL A 625 25.22 31.17 53.76
C VAL A 625 24.90 31.64 55.19
N THR A 626 24.01 30.91 55.88
CA THR A 626 23.66 31.02 57.31
C THR A 626 24.09 29.77 58.09
N LYS A 627 24.36 29.93 59.40
CA LYS A 627 25.23 29.05 60.22
C LYS A 627 24.58 27.84 60.91
N ASN A 628 23.27 27.58 60.80
CA ASN A 628 22.64 26.38 61.38
C ASN A 628 21.63 25.80 60.39
N VAL A 629 21.86 24.56 59.93
CA VAL A 629 21.07 23.87 58.91
C VAL A 629 20.03 22.96 59.60
N ALA A 630 18.79 23.40 59.69
CA ALA A 630 17.63 22.61 60.13
C ALA A 630 16.68 22.27 58.96
N VAL A 631 16.79 22.97 57.82
CA VAL A 631 15.92 22.82 56.65
C VAL A 631 16.73 22.37 55.41
N GLU A 632 16.17 21.52 54.55
CA GLU A 632 16.81 20.99 53.33
C GLU A 632 17.46 22.09 52.46
N GLN A 633 16.89 23.32 52.45
CA GLN A 633 17.43 24.48 51.71
C GLN A 633 18.75 25.05 52.25
N GLU A 634 19.17 24.72 53.47
CA GLU A 634 20.34 25.31 54.13
C GLU A 634 21.65 24.55 53.85
N ILE A 635 21.58 23.32 53.30
CA ILE A 635 22.77 22.52 52.91
C ILE A 635 23.46 23.15 51.68
N GLY A 636 22.65 23.58 50.71
CA GLY A 636 23.09 24.17 49.44
C GLY A 636 22.14 23.81 48.28
N PRO A 637 22.50 24.15 47.03
CA PRO A 637 21.62 23.97 45.88
C PRO A 637 21.36 22.47 45.61
N PRO A 638 20.13 22.11 45.20
CA PRO A 638 19.84 20.77 44.72
C PRO A 638 20.61 20.50 43.42
N VAL A 639 21.21 19.32 43.36
CA VAL A 639 21.92 18.80 42.20
C VAL A 639 21.31 17.46 41.85
N GLN A 640 20.69 17.40 40.69
CA GLN A 640 20.10 16.19 40.14
C GLN A 640 21.04 15.64 39.08
N HIS A 641 21.51 14.42 39.26
CA HIS A 641 22.24 13.68 38.24
C HIS A 641 21.29 12.71 37.56
N ILE A 642 21.18 12.81 36.24
CA ILE A 642 20.35 11.92 35.43
C ILE A 642 21.29 11.09 34.57
N TYR A 643 21.25 9.78 34.76
CA TYR A 643 22.01 8.82 33.97
C TYR A 643 21.03 8.04 33.10
N GLU A 644 21.18 8.16 31.78
CA GLU A 644 20.36 7.44 30.82
C GLU A 644 21.21 6.42 30.08
N LEU A 645 20.82 5.15 30.18
CA LEU A 645 21.39 4.05 29.40
C LEU A 645 20.46 3.75 28.23
N VAL A 646 20.89 4.08 27.02
CA VAL A 646 20.11 3.85 25.78
C VAL A 646 20.73 2.73 24.98
N ASN A 647 19.92 1.74 24.57
CA ASN A 647 20.34 0.78 23.56
C ASN A 647 20.13 1.37 22.16
N ASN A 648 21.18 2.00 21.62
CA ASN A 648 21.20 2.47 20.23
C ASN A 648 21.55 1.35 19.23
N GLY A 649 21.97 0.18 19.73
CA GLY A 649 22.30 -0.97 18.90
C GLY A 649 21.05 -1.63 18.31
N PRO A 650 21.16 -2.30 17.15
CA PRO A 650 20.06 -3.06 16.59
C PRO A 650 19.66 -4.26 17.47
N SER A 651 20.65 -4.86 18.14
CA SER A 651 20.46 -6.10 18.90
C SER A 651 19.88 -5.84 20.29
N ARG A 652 18.93 -6.70 20.70
CA ARG A 652 18.38 -6.73 22.06
C ARG A 652 19.45 -7.12 23.07
N ILE A 653 19.49 -6.41 24.20
CA ILE A 653 20.38 -6.74 25.32
C ILE A 653 19.53 -7.29 26.47
N SER A 654 19.80 -8.53 26.90
CA SER A 654 18.99 -9.22 27.92
C SER A 654 19.35 -8.81 29.35
N HIS A 655 20.64 -8.67 29.66
CA HIS A 655 21.13 -8.30 30.99
C HIS A 655 22.34 -7.37 30.89
N THR A 656 22.27 -6.23 31.59
CA THR A 656 23.40 -5.29 31.72
C THR A 656 23.58 -4.87 33.17
N ALA A 657 24.81 -4.81 33.66
CA ALA A 657 25.14 -4.28 34.98
C ALA A 657 25.67 -2.84 34.85
N LEU A 658 24.99 -1.89 35.48
CA LEU A 658 25.41 -0.50 35.57
C LEU A 658 25.95 -0.23 36.98
N GLN A 659 27.22 0.16 37.08
CA GLN A 659 27.87 0.47 38.35
C GLN A 659 28.17 1.96 38.43
N LEU A 660 27.51 2.65 39.36
CA LEU A 660 27.78 4.04 39.69
C LEU A 660 28.70 4.11 40.92
N LYS A 661 29.75 4.93 40.84
CA LYS A 661 30.64 5.22 41.96
C LYS A 661 30.61 6.72 42.25
N CYS A 662 30.13 7.12 43.41
CA CYS A 662 30.08 8.52 43.81
C CYS A 662 31.06 8.80 44.97
N PRO A 663 31.85 9.89 44.88
CA PRO A 663 32.73 10.29 45.96
C PRO A 663 31.91 10.89 47.12
N LEU A 664 31.93 10.25 48.28
CA LEU A 664 31.28 10.71 49.52
C LEU A 664 32.23 11.51 50.44
N GLY A 665 33.42 11.86 49.94
CA GLY A 665 34.47 12.53 50.71
C GLY A 665 34.06 13.94 51.17
N THR A 666 34.12 14.15 52.49
CA THR A 666 33.97 15.45 53.21
C THR A 666 32.98 16.42 52.57
N ARG A 667 31.69 16.23 52.86
CA ARG A 667 30.64 17.23 52.60
C ARG A 667 30.70 17.80 51.17
N PHE A 668 30.70 16.96 50.13
CA PHE A 668 30.69 17.46 48.74
C PHE A 668 29.28 17.37 48.14
N MET A 669 28.73 16.15 48.10
CA MET A 669 27.42 15.84 47.51
C MET A 669 26.66 14.91 48.46
N TYR A 670 25.46 15.30 48.89
CA TYR A 670 24.62 14.54 49.80
C TYR A 670 23.47 13.86 49.04
N PRO A 671 23.51 12.54 48.78
CA PRO A 671 22.43 11.84 48.08
C PRO A 671 21.20 11.74 48.99
N LEU A 672 20.08 12.27 48.51
CA LEU A 672 18.80 12.30 49.22
C LEU A 672 17.90 11.15 48.77
N GLU A 673 17.83 10.93 47.46
CA GLU A 673 16.88 10.00 46.86
C GLU A 673 17.44 9.44 45.55
N VAL A 674 17.17 8.16 45.30
CA VAL A 674 17.45 7.48 44.03
C VAL A 674 16.13 7.03 43.46
N THR A 675 15.77 7.55 42.28
CA THR A 675 14.58 7.12 41.55
C THR A 675 15.00 6.48 40.24
N THR A 676 14.36 5.36 39.92
CA THR A 676 14.58 4.61 38.68
C THR A 676 13.35 4.70 37.79
N GLN A 677 13.55 4.85 36.49
CA GLN A 677 12.50 4.80 35.48
C GLN A 677 12.91 3.80 34.39
N GLY A 678 12.03 2.84 34.11
CA GLY A 678 12.32 1.72 33.18
C GLY A 678 12.75 0.42 33.88
N PRO A 679 13.28 -0.57 33.13
CA PRO A 679 13.59 -1.91 33.64
C PRO A 679 14.93 -1.94 34.42
N VAL A 680 15.06 -1.10 35.45
CA VAL A 680 16.29 -0.94 36.25
C VAL A 680 16.00 -1.15 37.72
N ASN A 681 16.70 -2.11 38.33
CA ASN A 681 16.68 -2.33 39.77
C ASN A 681 18.05 -2.00 40.35
N CYS A 682 18.11 -0.98 41.20
CA CYS A 682 19.34 -0.55 41.84
C CYS A 682 19.39 -0.98 43.31
N THR A 683 20.56 -1.43 43.72
CA THR A 683 20.88 -1.80 45.10
C THR A 683 22.07 -0.97 45.57
N THR A 684 21.99 -0.48 46.79
CA THR A 684 23.02 0.34 47.42
C THR A 684 23.70 -0.44 48.51
N GLN A 685 25.04 -0.41 48.58
CA GLN A 685 25.76 -1.04 49.67
C GLN A 685 25.72 -0.21 50.98
N ASN A 686 25.51 1.12 50.91
CA ASN A 686 25.40 2.00 52.09
C ASN A 686 24.04 2.75 52.13
N VAL A 687 23.58 3.08 53.34
CA VAL A 687 22.31 3.79 53.61
C VAL A 687 22.30 5.17 52.93
N VAL A 688 21.35 5.39 52.01
CA VAL A 688 21.03 6.72 51.47
C VAL A 688 20.45 7.57 52.60
N ASN A 689 20.90 8.83 52.74
CA ASN A 689 20.59 9.72 53.87
C ASN A 689 21.15 9.25 55.25
N PRO A 690 22.48 9.05 55.41
CA PRO A 690 23.08 8.47 56.61
C PRO A 690 23.13 9.39 57.86
N LEU A 691 22.57 10.62 57.83
CA LEU A 691 22.73 11.61 58.91
C LEU A 691 21.39 12.21 59.41
N ASN A 692 20.62 11.51 60.26
CA ASN A 692 19.83 12.24 61.27
C ASN A 692 20.82 12.90 62.27
N LEU A 693 21.45 13.99 61.83
CA LEU A 693 22.83 14.43 62.11
C LEU A 693 23.35 14.31 63.56
N LYS A 694 24.47 13.57 63.74
CA LYS A 694 25.66 13.94 64.54
C LYS A 694 26.90 13.05 64.22
N SER A 695 27.88 13.66 63.54
CA SER A 695 29.36 13.42 63.44
C SER A 695 29.99 12.14 62.82
N CYS A 696 31.07 12.32 62.03
CA CYS A 696 31.70 11.41 61.03
C CYS A 696 33.07 10.79 61.43
N SER A 697 33.50 9.73 60.71
CA SER A 697 34.92 9.48 60.38
C SER A 697 35.17 8.58 59.15
N SER A 698 36.16 8.99 58.32
CA SER A 698 36.91 8.29 57.25
C SER A 698 36.20 7.86 55.95
N VAL A 699 36.89 8.07 54.83
CA VAL A 699 36.39 8.15 53.45
C VAL A 699 35.91 6.79 52.91
N GLU A 700 34.59 6.64 52.78
CA GLU A 700 33.95 5.55 52.02
C GLU A 700 33.33 6.12 50.73
N CYS A 701 33.49 5.43 49.59
CA CYS A 701 32.74 5.73 48.37
C CYS A 701 31.40 5.00 48.41
N TRP A 702 30.32 5.67 48.00
CA TRP A 702 29.04 4.97 47.80
C TRP A 702 29.01 4.35 46.41
N THR A 703 28.72 3.05 46.40
CA THR A 703 28.53 2.24 45.21
C THR A 703 27.05 1.95 45.04
N LEU A 704 26.52 2.30 43.86
CA LEU A 704 25.19 1.91 43.42
C LEU A 704 25.33 0.89 42.30
N GLN A 705 24.84 -0.32 42.55
CA GLN A 705 24.83 -1.39 41.56
C GLN A 705 23.41 -1.56 41.02
N CYS A 706 23.24 -1.29 39.74
CA CYS A 706 21.98 -1.36 39.04
C CYS A 706 22.00 -2.53 38.06
N ASN A 707 21.07 -3.46 38.24
CA ASN A 707 20.80 -4.50 37.27
C ASN A 707 19.73 -3.98 36.30
N VAL A 708 20.13 -3.84 35.03
CA VAL A 708 19.23 -3.44 33.95
C VAL A 708 18.75 -4.72 33.27
N GLY A 709 17.43 -4.84 33.18
CA GLY A 709 16.75 -5.92 32.48
C GLY A 709 16.83 -5.75 30.97
N LEU A 710 15.80 -6.26 30.29
CA LEU A 710 15.74 -6.30 28.84
C LEU A 710 15.67 -4.87 28.25
N LEU A 711 16.62 -4.54 27.37
CA LEU A 711 16.66 -3.30 26.61
C LEU A 711 16.56 -3.59 25.11
N ASP A 712 15.42 -3.22 24.53
CA ASP A 712 15.17 -3.24 23.08
C ASP A 712 15.75 -1.99 22.40
N LYS A 713 15.91 -2.04 21.06
CA LYS A 713 16.42 -0.94 20.24
C LYS A 713 15.60 0.34 20.50
N GLY A 714 16.28 1.43 20.87
CA GLY A 714 15.66 2.73 21.15
C GLY A 714 14.99 2.85 22.51
N THR A 715 14.97 1.79 23.33
CA THR A 715 14.53 1.89 24.72
C THR A 715 15.65 2.37 25.62
N SER A 716 15.29 3.10 26.68
CA SER A 716 16.25 3.62 27.65
C SER A 716 15.86 3.26 29.09
N ALA A 717 16.91 3.17 29.90
CA ALA A 717 16.86 2.92 31.33
C ALA A 717 17.41 4.16 32.03
N ILE A 718 16.59 4.84 32.82
CA ILE A 718 16.95 6.12 33.43
C ILE A 718 17.10 5.96 34.94
N LEU A 719 18.24 6.42 35.44
CA LEU A 719 18.56 6.50 36.85
C LEU A 719 18.71 7.98 37.24
N GLN A 720 17.89 8.44 38.18
CA GLN A 720 17.98 9.79 38.71
C GLN A 720 18.48 9.75 40.15
N VAL A 721 19.58 10.44 40.40
CA VAL A 721 20.15 10.60 41.75
C VAL A 721 19.97 12.05 42.14
N ARG A 722 19.08 12.29 43.10
CA ARG A 722 18.87 13.62 43.66
C ARG A 722 19.82 13.82 44.83
N SER A 723 20.59 14.89 44.77
CA SER A 723 21.57 15.25 45.79
C SER A 723 21.54 16.74 46.11
N ARG A 724 22.28 17.15 47.14
CA ARG A 724 22.57 18.57 47.41
C ARG A 724 24.06 18.79 47.58
N LEU A 725 24.55 19.91 47.05
CA LEU A 725 25.93 20.34 47.30
C LEU A 725 26.03 20.97 48.68
N TRP A 726 27.08 20.65 49.42
CA TRP A 726 27.31 21.27 50.73
C TRP A 726 28.04 22.61 50.56
N ALA A 727 27.35 23.72 50.76
CA ALA A 727 27.85 25.06 50.45
C ALA A 727 29.09 25.46 51.28
N GLU A 728 29.20 25.02 52.55
CA GLU A 728 30.33 25.37 53.43
C GLU A 728 31.68 24.93 52.87
N THR A 729 31.73 23.75 52.24
CA THR A 729 32.96 23.15 51.71
C THR A 729 33.57 24.00 50.60
N PHE A 730 32.73 24.66 49.80
CA PHE A 730 33.16 25.54 48.72
C PHE A 730 33.54 26.95 49.20
N ILE A 731 33.04 27.38 50.36
CA ILE A 731 33.36 28.70 50.96
C ILE A 731 34.71 28.67 51.68
N THR A 732 35.10 27.54 52.28
CA THR A 732 36.41 27.40 52.94
C THR A 732 37.60 27.45 51.98
N VAL A 733 37.41 27.19 50.68
CA VAL A 733 38.47 27.26 49.67
C VAL A 733 38.75 28.71 49.22
N SER A 734 37.80 29.63 49.39
CA SER A 734 37.93 31.03 48.95
C SER A 734 38.86 31.89 49.83
N PHE A 735 39.19 31.45 51.05
CA PHE A 735 39.94 32.25 52.03
C PHE A 735 41.40 31.84 52.24
N VAL A 736 41.88 30.78 51.57
CA VAL A 736 43.29 30.29 51.72
C VAL A 736 44.23 30.76 50.60
N ARG A 737 43.75 31.62 49.67
CA ARG A 737 44.59 32.19 48.58
C ARG A 737 44.50 33.72 48.43
N LEU A 738 44.11 34.45 49.46
CA LEU A 738 44.08 35.92 49.48
C LEU A 738 44.98 36.54 50.58
N SER A 739 46.00 35.82 51.02
CA SER A 739 47.02 36.33 51.96
C SER A 739 48.43 36.18 51.39
N LYS A 740 48.66 36.74 50.20
CA LYS A 740 49.98 37.21 49.71
C LYS A 740 49.80 37.80 48.32
N ILE A 741 50.30 39.02 48.15
CA ILE A 741 50.40 39.79 46.89
C ILE A 741 49.17 40.67 46.58
N ALA A 742 49.01 41.74 47.36
CA ALA A 742 48.66 43.03 46.81
C ALA A 742 49.68 44.04 47.34
N TRP A 743 50.08 45.00 46.50
CA TRP A 743 51.06 46.08 46.70
C TRP A 743 52.51 45.76 46.33
N SER A 744 52.81 45.77 45.03
CA SER A 744 53.89 46.63 44.50
C SER A 744 53.84 46.75 42.96
N LEU A 745 53.86 48.02 42.53
CA LEU A 745 54.39 48.57 41.29
C LEU A 745 53.82 48.12 39.92
N SER A 746 52.98 49.01 39.39
CA SER A 746 53.14 49.67 38.08
C SER A 746 54.47 49.46 37.36
N LEU A 747 54.45 48.94 36.12
CA LEU A 747 55.17 49.51 34.96
C LEU A 747 54.81 48.77 33.63
N LEU A 748 54.24 49.54 32.71
CA LEU A 748 54.49 49.61 31.25
C LEU A 748 54.30 48.40 30.30
N LEU A 749 53.49 48.68 29.26
CA LEU A 749 53.66 48.35 27.81
C LEU A 749 53.61 46.85 27.43
N SER A 750 52.85 46.36 26.45
CA SER A 750 52.58 46.91 25.12
C SER A 750 51.67 45.97 24.27
N PHE A 751 51.00 46.56 23.27
CA PHE A 751 50.42 45.98 22.03
C PHE A 751 49.01 45.31 22.03
N PHE A 752 48.08 46.03 21.39
CA PHE A 752 46.79 45.63 20.75
C PHE A 752 47.03 44.75 19.48
N PRO A 753 46.02 44.25 18.73
CA PRO A 753 44.81 43.48 19.08
C PRO A 753 44.45 42.36 18.04
N MET A 754 43.22 41.79 18.16
CA MET A 754 42.41 41.11 17.11
C MET A 754 42.78 39.68 16.67
N VAL A 755 41.76 38.81 16.58
CA VAL A 755 41.28 38.08 15.36
C VAL A 755 40.48 36.82 15.77
N SER A 756 39.26 36.74 15.28
CA SER A 756 38.42 35.54 15.11
C SER A 756 38.89 34.70 13.93
N PHE A 757 38.92 33.35 14.00
CA PHE A 757 38.40 32.46 12.93
C PHE A 757 38.44 30.96 13.29
N PHE A 758 37.57 30.23 12.59
CA PHE A 758 37.18 28.81 12.64
C PHE A 758 38.24 27.79 12.11
N LYS A 759 38.06 26.54 12.59
CA LYS A 759 38.20 25.20 11.92
C LYS A 759 39.55 24.43 11.89
N ARG A 760 39.37 23.10 12.09
CA ARG A 760 40.22 21.93 11.74
C ARG A 760 41.49 21.73 12.61
N LEU A 761 41.97 20.53 12.93
CA LEU A 761 41.87 19.18 12.36
C LEU A 761 42.21 18.12 13.45
N SER A 762 41.78 16.89 13.18
CA SER A 762 42.15 15.60 13.78
C SER A 762 43.63 15.36 14.13
N GLN A 763 43.91 14.55 15.17
CA GLN A 763 44.61 13.23 15.11
C GLN A 763 45.27 12.80 16.46
N LEU A 764 45.32 11.46 16.64
CA LEU A 764 46.29 10.64 17.42
C LEU A 764 46.11 10.54 18.96
N SER A 765 45.71 9.38 19.54
CA SER A 765 46.46 8.15 19.92
C SER A 765 47.22 8.28 21.27
N PHE A 766 47.40 7.35 22.22
CA PHE A 766 47.59 5.89 22.26
C PHE A 766 47.56 5.37 23.74
N CYS A 767 47.57 4.04 23.93
CA CYS A 767 48.01 3.23 25.10
C CYS A 767 47.11 3.22 26.35
N SER A 768 46.75 2.08 26.97
CA SER A 768 47.14 0.66 26.87
C SER A 768 45.99 -0.21 27.39
#